data_AF-A0A4R3K8X7-F1
#
_entry.id   AF-A0A4R3K8X7-F1
#
_cell.length_a   1.000
_cell.length_b   1.000
_cell.length_c   1.000
_cell.angle_alpha   90.00
_cell.angle_beta   90.00
_cell.angle_gamma   90.00
#
_symmetry.space_group_name_H-M   'P 1'
#
loop_
_entity.id
_entity.type
_entity.pdbx_description
1 polymer ?
#
loop_
_entity_poly.entity_id
_entity_poly.type
_entity_poly.pdbx_seq_one_letter_code
_entity_poly.pdbx_strand_id
1 'polypeptide(L)'
;MDERERKAEYARRAFQQNAQKRRPGGSNQRPGSFRPGGTGSYGQRPRRKSSRARRRRRNLIIRILIFIVLIIIAAGGLLFWQKYGSSKEKVDLKKYYGIQNNDDLAVVVDDQIMGASEGASAGGKLFEGVPYIEYSVVRDYINERFYWDSNENVLLYTLPDGSVSVNVGSKEYTDVKEKKSEDYVILKTEGKTAYIALAFIKQYTDMEYSVDDKPISKTVIDCDWSEKEVSVLRRDTQVRYQGGVKSPILTEVKKSDKVWILEDEGDWMKVRTSDGFIGYVKTNSLKKSTKEVVERDFQEPDYTNISVDYTINMAWHNVENDTANSYILEMIASTKGLTTIAPTWFNISDTDGNISSLVSSEYVNYAHKSNIDVWATLRDFHGGINSYDETYEVLSYTSKRENLINQVIAAALQNDIDGINLDFELVSEECGEHFIQFVRELSVKCRQNDLVFTIDNYVPMPYNEQYHLAEQGKVADYVIIMAYDEHTENSYEAGSVASYHFVKDGIENALKAVPETRLVGGIPFYSRLWEETPKTEEQLAEEAGTEAADYPNKITSRAVGMDEAKELLNSAGVQAKWDEKTKQNYAQWEADGTTYKIWLEDKESIEEKLKVIKSNKLAGAAEWRLGWENPGIWDLILQYVN
;
A
#
# COMPACT_ATOMS: atom_id res chain seq x y z
N MET A 1 38.46 26.32 16.25
CA MET A 1 37.33 27.08 15.67
C MET A 1 36.39 27.38 16.83
N ASP A 2 36.68 28.35 17.68
CA ASP A 2 36.80 29.80 17.39
C ASP A 2 35.48 30.32 16.81
N GLU A 3 34.71 31.14 17.52
CA GLU A 3 35.15 32.50 17.85
C GLU A 3 34.86 32.87 19.32
N ARG A 4 35.92 32.83 20.13
CA ARG A 4 36.10 33.70 21.28
C ARG A 4 37.23 34.64 20.89
N GLU A 5 36.93 35.80 20.35
CA GLU A 5 37.85 36.94 20.45
C GLU A 5 37.13 38.28 20.36
N ARG A 6 36.50 38.66 21.48
CA ARG A 6 36.62 40.00 22.08
C ARG A 6 36.03 40.05 23.50
N LYS A 7 36.83 39.51 24.42
CA LYS A 7 37.05 40.04 25.78
C LYS A 7 37.44 41.53 25.69
N ALA A 8 37.33 42.42 26.67
CA ALA A 8 36.91 42.47 28.07
C ALA A 8 36.79 43.99 28.37
N GLU A 9 36.12 44.46 29.41
CA GLU A 9 36.74 44.61 30.73
C GLU A 9 35.72 44.99 31.81
N TYR A 10 35.82 44.29 32.94
CA TYR A 10 35.77 44.73 34.35
C TYR A 10 34.59 45.58 34.87
N ALA A 11 34.26 45.63 36.16
CA ALA A 11 34.28 44.75 37.33
C ALA A 11 33.72 45.60 38.48
N ARG A 12 32.90 45.00 39.34
CA ARG A 12 32.77 45.19 40.80
C ARG A 12 33.00 46.58 41.46
N ARG A 13 32.02 46.91 42.32
CA ARG A 13 32.06 47.54 43.67
C ARG A 13 31.45 48.94 43.86
N ALA A 14 30.44 48.92 44.74
CA ALA A 14 29.94 49.95 45.65
C ALA A 14 30.95 51.02 46.13
N PHE A 15 30.51 52.27 46.29
CA PHE A 15 30.20 52.88 47.60
C PHE A 15 29.61 54.30 47.46
N GLN A 16 29.02 54.73 48.57
CA GLN A 16 28.25 55.94 48.87
C GLN A 16 28.96 57.31 48.71
N GLN A 17 28.08 58.33 48.62
CA GLN A 17 28.08 59.61 49.36
C GLN A 17 28.68 60.90 48.79
N ASN A 18 27.80 61.92 48.86
CA ASN A 18 27.96 63.33 49.21
C ASN A 18 27.88 64.34 48.06
N ALA A 19 26.78 65.10 47.97
CA ALA A 19 26.50 66.37 48.68
C ALA A 19 27.29 67.53 48.03
N GLN A 20 26.77 68.72 47.72
CA GLN A 20 25.71 69.51 48.35
C GLN A 20 25.59 70.84 47.55
N LYS A 21 24.53 71.63 47.85
CA LYS A 21 24.33 73.09 47.60
C LYS A 21 23.80 73.46 46.20
N ARG A 22 22.84 74.38 46.04
CA ARG A 22 22.28 75.41 46.94
C ARG A 22 20.92 75.92 46.38
N ARG A 23 19.98 76.17 47.30
CA ARG A 23 18.75 77.00 47.23
C ARG A 23 19.09 78.51 47.08
N PRO A 24 18.19 79.47 46.76
CA PRO A 24 16.98 79.84 47.54
C PRO A 24 15.74 80.23 46.72
N GLY A 25 14.52 80.09 47.24
CA GLY A 25 13.83 81.11 48.07
C GLY A 25 12.82 81.87 47.20
N GLY A 26 11.61 82.23 47.60
CA GLY A 26 10.90 82.05 48.85
C GLY A 26 9.66 82.94 48.83
N SER A 27 8.69 82.60 49.69
CA SER A 27 7.86 83.56 50.43
C SER A 27 6.72 84.25 49.64
N ASN A 28 5.54 84.55 50.20
CA ASN A 28 5.20 84.67 51.61
C ASN A 28 3.66 84.74 51.83
N GLN A 29 3.29 84.33 53.06
CA GLN A 29 2.29 84.94 53.98
C GLN A 29 0.79 84.93 53.64
N ARG A 30 -0.09 84.29 54.44
CA ARG A 30 -0.50 84.47 55.87
C ARG A 30 -1.72 85.43 56.02
N PRO A 31 -2.42 85.50 57.17
CA PRO A 31 -3.50 84.61 57.60
C PRO A 31 -4.80 85.40 57.86
N GLY A 32 -5.85 84.71 58.30
CA GLY A 32 -7.18 85.32 58.48
C GLY A 32 -7.31 86.34 59.60
N SER A 33 -8.42 87.07 59.57
CA SER A 33 -9.14 87.55 60.76
C SER A 33 -10.50 88.13 60.36
N PHE A 34 -11.55 87.59 60.99
CA PHE A 34 -12.67 88.28 61.64
C PHE A 34 -13.02 89.73 61.21
N ARG A 35 -14.28 89.89 60.73
CA ARG A 35 -15.39 90.86 61.07
C ARG A 35 -15.03 92.25 61.66
N PRO A 36 -15.89 93.31 61.59
CA PRO A 36 -17.35 93.34 61.29
C PRO A 36 -17.87 94.59 60.50
N GLY A 37 -19.20 94.63 60.27
CA GLY A 37 -20.00 95.85 60.06
C GLY A 37 -20.00 96.37 58.61
N GLY A 38 -21.12 96.70 57.96
CA GLY A 38 -22.45 97.07 58.42
C GLY A 38 -22.83 98.41 57.76
N THR A 39 -23.98 98.45 57.10
CA THR A 39 -24.81 99.61 56.67
C THR A 39 -24.73 100.17 55.22
N GLY A 40 -25.92 100.46 54.67
CA GLY A 40 -26.22 101.28 53.47
C GLY A 40 -26.33 100.50 52.16
N SER A 41 -27.47 100.02 51.65
CA SER A 41 -28.82 100.56 51.36
C SER A 41 -28.96 101.38 50.06
N TYR A 42 -29.80 100.84 49.16
CA TYR A 42 -30.47 101.33 47.94
C TYR A 42 -29.71 101.57 46.61
N GLY A 43 -30.12 100.82 45.57
CA GLY A 43 -29.88 101.19 44.16
C GLY A 43 -30.03 100.07 43.09
N GLN A 44 -31.26 99.62 42.82
CA GLN A 44 -31.82 99.02 41.57
C GLN A 44 -31.19 97.79 40.83
N ARG A 45 -32.07 96.86 40.42
CA ARG A 45 -31.85 95.62 39.64
C ARG A 45 -31.76 95.89 38.12
N PRO A 46 -31.28 94.91 37.30
CA PRO A 46 -32.23 93.97 36.68
C PRO A 46 -31.84 92.47 36.76
N ARG A 47 -32.86 91.64 36.52
CA ARG A 47 -32.98 90.18 36.72
C ARG A 47 -31.96 89.30 35.97
N ARG A 48 -31.41 88.29 36.67
CA ARG A 48 -30.76 87.08 36.09
C ARG A 48 -31.80 85.96 35.85
N LYS A 49 -31.82 85.42 34.63
CA LYS A 49 -32.56 84.19 34.23
C LYS A 49 -32.07 82.95 35.03
N SER A 50 -33.00 82.06 35.33
CA SER A 50 -32.88 80.93 36.26
C SER A 50 -31.97 79.78 35.77
N SER A 51 -31.16 79.22 36.68
CA SER A 51 -30.15 78.18 36.43
C SER A 51 -30.68 76.72 36.50
N ARG A 52 -32.00 76.49 36.47
CA ARG A 52 -32.58 75.12 36.56
C ARG A 52 -32.81 74.41 35.21
N ALA A 53 -32.95 75.13 34.10
CA ALA A 53 -33.20 74.52 32.78
C ALA A 53 -31.92 73.94 32.09
N ARG A 54 -30.75 74.55 32.31
CA ARG A 54 -29.47 74.06 31.72
C ARG A 54 -28.98 72.73 32.33
N ARG A 55 -29.26 72.47 33.61
CA ARG A 55 -28.84 71.23 34.30
C ARG A 55 -29.64 70.00 33.85
N ARG A 56 -30.95 70.16 33.58
CA ARG A 56 -31.80 69.06 33.04
C ARG A 56 -31.45 68.72 31.59
N ARG A 57 -31.21 69.70 30.72
CA ARG A 57 -30.72 69.45 29.35
C ARG A 57 -29.34 68.80 29.32
N ARG A 58 -28.40 69.23 30.18
CA ARG A 58 -27.06 68.64 30.27
C ARG A 58 -27.10 67.18 30.76
N ASN A 59 -27.92 66.86 31.75
CA ASN A 59 -28.08 65.49 32.24
C ASN A 59 -28.81 64.59 31.22
N LEU A 60 -29.72 65.14 30.42
CA LEU A 60 -30.36 64.42 29.31
C LEU A 60 -29.34 64.11 28.20
N ILE A 61 -28.51 65.08 27.81
CA ILE A 61 -27.43 64.90 26.81
C ILE A 61 -26.39 63.89 27.30
N ILE A 62 -26.00 63.94 28.58
CA ILE A 62 -25.08 62.95 29.16
C ILE A 62 -25.69 61.54 29.15
N ARG A 63 -26.99 61.40 29.49
CA ARG A 63 -27.68 60.10 29.42
C ARG A 63 -27.80 59.56 27.99
N ILE A 64 -28.04 60.44 27.01
CA ILE A 64 -28.06 60.07 25.59
C ILE A 64 -26.67 59.65 25.12
N LEU A 65 -25.61 60.36 25.51
CA LEU A 65 -24.23 59.99 25.20
C LEU A 65 -23.83 58.63 25.82
N ILE A 66 -24.19 58.38 27.08
CA ILE A 66 -23.95 57.08 27.72
C ILE A 66 -24.72 55.97 27.00
N PHE A 67 -25.97 56.22 26.60
CA PHE A 67 -26.77 55.26 25.83
C PHE A 67 -26.15 54.96 24.45
N ILE A 68 -25.66 55.98 23.74
CA ILE A 68 -24.95 55.82 22.46
C ILE A 68 -23.65 55.02 22.65
N VAL A 69 -22.87 55.29 23.71
CA VAL A 69 -21.65 54.52 24.00
C VAL A 69 -21.97 53.05 24.33
N LEU A 70 -23.05 52.78 25.06
CA LEU A 70 -23.50 51.41 25.32
C LEU A 70 -23.95 50.71 24.02
N ILE A 71 -24.61 51.42 23.09
CA ILE A 71 -24.93 50.88 21.77
C ILE A 71 -23.66 50.60 20.96
N ILE A 72 -22.65 51.47 21.00
CA ILE A 72 -21.38 51.26 20.31
C ILE A 72 -20.61 50.08 20.93
N ILE A 73 -20.61 49.92 22.25
CA ILE A 73 -20.01 48.76 22.93
C ILE A 73 -20.79 47.48 22.61
N ALA A 74 -22.12 47.53 22.56
CA ALA A 74 -22.94 46.39 22.19
C ALA A 74 -22.75 46.02 20.70
N ALA A 75 -22.69 47.00 19.81
CA ALA A 75 -22.41 46.82 18.39
C ALA A 75 -20.97 46.32 18.16
N GLY A 76 -19.99 46.89 18.86
CA GLY A 76 -18.61 46.43 18.86
C GLY A 76 -18.46 45.01 19.41
N GLY A 77 -19.20 44.67 20.47
CA GLY A 77 -19.28 43.32 21.02
C GLY A 77 -19.95 42.32 20.07
N LEU A 78 -21.02 42.74 19.37
CA LEU A 78 -21.66 41.95 18.32
C LEU A 78 -20.72 41.71 17.14
N LEU A 79 -20.01 42.74 16.65
CA LEU A 79 -19.03 42.61 15.58
C LEU A 79 -17.83 41.75 16.00
N PHE A 80 -17.38 41.88 17.25
CA PHE A 80 -16.32 41.05 17.81
C PHE A 80 -16.75 39.58 17.92
N TRP A 81 -17.99 39.30 18.36
CA TRP A 81 -18.55 37.96 18.37
C TRP A 81 -18.75 37.42 16.94
N GLN A 82 -19.21 38.25 16.02
CA GLN A 82 -19.40 37.85 14.62
C GLN A 82 -18.06 37.51 13.96
N LYS A 83 -16.97 38.19 14.33
CA LYS A 83 -15.61 37.90 13.83
C LYS A 83 -14.89 36.76 14.55
N TYR A 84 -15.01 36.63 15.87
CA TYR A 84 -14.20 35.70 16.69
C TYR A 84 -15.01 34.66 17.49
N GLY A 85 -16.33 34.80 17.57
CA GLY A 85 -17.21 33.87 18.28
C GLY A 85 -17.44 32.56 17.52
N SER A 86 -17.82 31.51 18.24
CA SER A 86 -18.02 30.17 17.66
C SER A 86 -19.20 30.10 16.71
N SER A 87 -19.05 29.40 15.58
CA SER A 87 -20.17 29.04 14.71
C SER A 87 -21.08 28.02 15.40
N LYS A 88 -22.39 28.16 15.14
CA LYS A 88 -23.46 27.21 15.51
C LYS A 88 -24.00 26.44 14.30
N GLU A 89 -23.42 26.67 13.12
CA GLU A 89 -23.76 25.95 11.90
C GLU A 89 -23.47 24.46 12.09
N LYS A 90 -24.39 23.61 11.64
CA LYS A 90 -24.22 22.16 11.63
C LYS A 90 -23.86 21.71 10.23
N VAL A 91 -22.98 20.72 10.14
CA VAL A 91 -22.65 20.07 8.87
C VAL A 91 -23.88 19.35 8.33
N ASP A 92 -24.05 19.37 7.01
CA ASP A 92 -24.98 18.45 6.33
C ASP A 92 -24.39 17.04 6.39
N LEU A 93 -24.96 16.21 7.27
CA LEU A 93 -24.46 14.85 7.51
C LEU A 93 -24.62 13.95 6.29
N LYS A 94 -25.61 14.19 5.42
CA LYS A 94 -25.74 13.40 4.19
C LYS A 94 -24.57 13.66 3.27
N LYS A 95 -24.23 14.95 3.08
CA LYS A 95 -23.07 15.35 2.29
C LYS A 95 -21.75 14.85 2.91
N TYR A 96 -21.62 14.91 4.23
CA TYR A 96 -20.41 14.50 4.93
C TYR A 96 -20.09 13.00 4.81
N TYR A 97 -21.13 12.15 4.75
CA TYR A 97 -20.99 10.70 4.59
C TYR A 97 -21.27 10.19 3.17
N GLY A 98 -21.50 11.06 2.18
CA GLY A 98 -21.81 10.65 0.82
C GLY A 98 -23.18 9.97 0.62
N ILE A 99 -24.14 10.18 1.54
CA ILE A 99 -25.50 9.62 1.44
C ILE A 99 -26.29 10.37 0.35
N GLN A 100 -26.75 9.62 -0.65
CA GLN A 100 -27.55 10.11 -1.77
C GLN A 100 -29.00 9.64 -1.68
N ASN A 101 -29.22 8.39 -1.25
CA ASN A 101 -30.52 7.75 -1.13
C ASN A 101 -30.92 7.53 0.34
N ASN A 102 -32.14 7.07 0.57
CA ASN A 102 -32.64 6.83 1.94
C ASN A 102 -32.22 5.47 2.50
N ASP A 103 -31.87 4.54 1.62
CA ASP A 103 -31.38 3.19 1.90
C ASP A 103 -29.85 3.12 1.94
N ASP A 104 -29.14 4.20 1.63
CA ASP A 104 -27.67 4.25 1.79
C ASP A 104 -27.31 4.15 3.30
N LEU A 105 -26.28 3.37 3.58
CA LEU A 105 -25.67 3.23 4.90
C LEU A 105 -24.30 3.91 4.88
N ALA A 106 -24.10 4.92 5.74
CA ALA A 106 -22.79 5.54 5.88
C ALA A 106 -21.79 4.54 6.49
N VAL A 107 -20.69 4.25 5.79
CA VAL A 107 -19.65 3.33 6.26
C VAL A 107 -18.41 4.09 6.70
N VAL A 108 -17.98 3.79 7.93
CA VAL A 108 -16.69 4.19 8.48
C VAL A 108 -15.89 2.92 8.73
N VAL A 109 -14.72 2.80 8.09
CA VAL A 109 -13.79 1.68 8.31
C VAL A 109 -12.56 2.26 8.98
N ASP A 110 -12.26 1.78 10.19
CA ASP A 110 -11.24 2.33 11.08
C ASP A 110 -11.33 3.86 11.16
N ASP A 111 -10.32 4.55 10.63
CA ASP A 111 -10.20 6.00 10.70
C ASP A 111 -10.56 6.70 9.37
N GLN A 112 -11.34 6.02 8.51
CA GLN A 112 -11.72 6.50 7.19
C GLN A 112 -13.24 6.46 6.95
N ILE A 113 -13.75 7.46 6.24
CA ILE A 113 -15.16 7.55 5.83
C ILE A 113 -15.23 7.28 4.34
N MET A 114 -15.95 6.23 3.95
CA MET A 114 -15.96 5.76 2.56
C MET A 114 -16.58 6.80 1.60
N GLY A 115 -17.63 7.49 2.02
CA GLY A 115 -18.30 8.52 1.23
C GLY A 115 -17.73 9.94 1.36
N ALA A 116 -16.48 10.11 1.83
CA ALA A 116 -15.91 11.44 2.08
C ALA A 116 -15.57 12.22 0.79
N SER A 117 -15.31 11.52 -0.31
CA SER A 117 -14.94 12.12 -1.60
C SER A 117 -16.17 12.48 -2.43
N GLU A 118 -16.08 13.58 -3.19
CA GLU A 118 -17.20 14.02 -4.04
C GLU A 118 -17.50 12.96 -5.12
N GLY A 119 -18.75 12.46 -5.14
CA GLY A 119 -19.18 11.39 -6.05
C GLY A 119 -18.94 9.96 -5.53
N ALA A 120 -18.28 9.78 -4.38
CA ALA A 120 -18.11 8.48 -3.76
C ALA A 120 -19.43 7.95 -3.17
N SER A 121 -19.59 6.63 -3.21
CA SER A 121 -20.65 5.89 -2.53
C SER A 121 -20.54 6.06 -1.01
N ALA A 122 -21.66 6.02 -0.30
CA ALA A 122 -21.66 5.97 1.17
C ALA A 122 -20.96 4.70 1.72
N GLY A 123 -20.70 3.71 0.85
CA GLY A 123 -19.95 2.49 1.13
C GLY A 123 -20.81 1.29 1.52
N GLY A 124 -22.11 1.50 1.73
CA GLY A 124 -23.02 0.44 2.14
C GLY A 124 -24.49 0.78 1.92
N LYS A 125 -25.36 -0.21 2.17
CA LYS A 125 -26.81 -0.11 2.06
C LYS A 125 -27.53 -0.84 3.19
N LEU A 126 -28.73 -0.35 3.53
CA LEU A 126 -29.70 -1.02 4.40
C LEU A 126 -30.79 -1.66 3.54
N PHE A 127 -30.68 -2.96 3.33
CA PHE A 127 -31.75 -3.72 2.68
C PHE A 127 -32.64 -4.36 3.73
N GLU A 128 -33.91 -3.94 3.81
CA GLU A 128 -34.89 -4.50 4.75
C GLU A 128 -34.43 -4.41 6.22
N GLY A 129 -33.65 -3.38 6.56
CA GLY A 129 -33.08 -3.18 7.90
C GLY A 129 -31.82 -3.99 8.19
N VAL A 130 -31.33 -4.78 7.24
CA VAL A 130 -30.05 -5.51 7.35
C VAL A 130 -28.94 -4.68 6.70
N PRO A 131 -27.80 -4.46 7.37
CA PRO A 131 -26.66 -3.71 6.84
C PRO A 131 -25.83 -4.55 5.85
N TYR A 132 -25.51 -3.96 4.71
CA TYR A 132 -24.62 -4.53 3.70
C TYR A 132 -23.54 -3.52 3.33
N ILE A 133 -22.36 -4.04 3.02
CA ILE A 133 -21.19 -3.27 2.62
C ILE A 133 -20.91 -3.51 1.15
N GLU A 134 -20.58 -2.45 0.42
CA GLU A 134 -20.15 -2.53 -0.98
C GLU A 134 -18.89 -3.40 -1.11
N TYR A 135 -18.83 -4.28 -2.11
CA TYR A 135 -17.70 -5.21 -2.30
C TYR A 135 -16.34 -4.51 -2.36
N SER A 136 -16.25 -3.38 -3.07
CA SER A 136 -15.02 -2.58 -3.15
C SER A 136 -14.52 -2.15 -1.76
N VAL A 137 -15.44 -1.72 -0.89
CA VAL A 137 -15.12 -1.37 0.50
C VAL A 137 -14.66 -2.58 1.30
N VAL A 138 -15.30 -3.75 1.10
CA VAL A 138 -14.87 -4.99 1.75
C VAL A 138 -13.46 -5.35 1.33
N ARG A 139 -13.21 -5.44 0.02
CA ARG A 139 -11.92 -5.84 -0.54
C ARG A 139 -10.79 -4.89 -0.15
N ASP A 140 -11.00 -3.58 -0.31
CA ASP A 140 -9.93 -2.59 -0.22
C ASP A 140 -9.62 -2.15 1.22
N TYR A 141 -10.58 -2.25 2.14
CA TYR A 141 -10.44 -1.69 3.49
C TYR A 141 -10.71 -2.67 4.64
N ILE A 142 -11.37 -3.81 4.39
CA ILE A 142 -11.79 -4.73 5.46
C ILE A 142 -11.06 -6.07 5.34
N ASN A 143 -11.19 -6.74 4.21
CA ASN A 143 -10.63 -8.05 3.95
C ASN A 143 -10.57 -8.35 2.44
N GLU A 144 -9.36 -8.30 1.87
CA GLU A 144 -9.05 -8.56 0.46
C GLU A 144 -9.28 -10.01 0.00
N ARG A 145 -9.63 -10.93 0.90
CA ARG A 145 -9.87 -12.35 0.58
C ARG A 145 -11.30 -12.66 0.15
N PHE A 146 -12.23 -11.73 0.37
CA PHE A 146 -13.51 -11.79 -0.31
C PHE A 146 -13.30 -11.49 -1.79
N TYR A 147 -13.81 -12.34 -2.65
CA TYR A 147 -13.69 -12.21 -4.09
C TYR A 147 -15.07 -12.25 -4.74
N TRP A 148 -15.39 -11.26 -5.55
CA TRP A 148 -16.65 -11.17 -6.28
C TRP A 148 -16.46 -11.46 -7.76
N ASP A 149 -17.01 -12.57 -8.21
CA ASP A 149 -17.13 -12.88 -9.62
C ASP A 149 -18.39 -12.23 -10.21
N SER A 150 -18.20 -11.08 -10.85
CA SER A 150 -19.30 -10.36 -11.50
C SER A 150 -19.82 -11.05 -12.76
N ASN A 151 -19.05 -11.93 -13.39
CA ASN A 151 -19.44 -12.65 -14.61
C ASN A 151 -20.40 -13.80 -14.29
N GLU A 152 -20.16 -14.49 -13.17
CA GLU A 152 -20.91 -15.68 -12.76
C GLU A 152 -21.86 -15.43 -11.58
N ASN A 153 -21.84 -14.22 -11.04
CA ASN A 153 -22.66 -13.80 -9.90
C ASN A 153 -22.43 -14.64 -8.63
N VAL A 154 -21.16 -14.93 -8.34
CA VAL A 154 -20.75 -15.71 -7.17
C VAL A 154 -19.73 -14.94 -6.32
N LEU A 155 -19.96 -14.91 -5.00
CA LEU A 155 -18.98 -14.45 -4.03
C LEU A 155 -18.21 -15.66 -3.51
N LEU A 156 -16.89 -15.53 -3.43
CA LEU A 156 -15.97 -16.54 -2.91
C LEU A 156 -15.19 -16.00 -1.72
N TYR A 157 -14.81 -16.91 -0.83
CA TYR A 157 -13.77 -16.70 0.17
C TYR A 157 -12.97 -18.00 0.32
N THR A 158 -11.71 -18.01 -0.12
CA THR A 158 -10.89 -19.23 -0.15
C THR A 158 -10.27 -19.48 1.22
N LEU A 159 -10.57 -20.62 1.85
CA LEU A 159 -10.04 -21.09 3.13
C LEU A 159 -8.88 -22.08 2.94
N PRO A 160 -8.08 -22.39 3.97
CA PRO A 160 -7.00 -23.38 3.88
C PRO A 160 -7.44 -24.79 3.45
N ASP A 161 -8.70 -25.17 3.64
CA ASP A 161 -9.23 -26.51 3.34
C ASP A 161 -10.27 -26.53 2.21
N GLY A 162 -10.58 -25.38 1.59
CA GLY A 162 -11.53 -25.28 0.49
C GLY A 162 -11.96 -23.84 0.24
N SER A 163 -13.20 -23.64 -0.21
CA SER A 163 -13.73 -22.29 -0.42
C SER A 163 -15.15 -22.18 0.09
N VAL A 164 -15.49 -21.00 0.55
CA VAL A 164 -16.85 -20.56 0.80
C VAL A 164 -17.41 -19.99 -0.51
N SER A 165 -18.63 -20.36 -0.90
CA SER A 165 -19.29 -19.83 -2.10
C SER A 165 -20.74 -19.44 -1.85
N VAL A 166 -21.12 -18.28 -2.38
CA VAL A 166 -22.44 -17.67 -2.20
C VAL A 166 -22.95 -17.14 -3.54
N ASN A 167 -24.14 -17.58 -3.96
CA ASN A 167 -24.81 -17.01 -5.13
C ASN A 167 -25.61 -15.75 -4.77
N VAL A 168 -25.71 -14.82 -5.70
CA VAL A 168 -26.55 -13.61 -5.54
C VAL A 168 -27.99 -13.99 -5.19
N GLY A 169 -28.57 -13.27 -4.23
CA GLY A 169 -29.96 -13.46 -3.80
C GLY A 169 -30.18 -14.66 -2.89
N SER A 170 -29.13 -15.45 -2.62
CA SER A 170 -29.22 -16.63 -1.77
C SER A 170 -29.06 -16.30 -0.29
N LYS A 171 -29.79 -17.06 0.55
CA LYS A 171 -29.51 -17.19 1.98
C LYS A 171 -28.63 -18.39 2.30
N GLU A 172 -28.60 -19.34 1.36
CA GLU A 172 -27.79 -20.55 1.43
C GLU A 172 -26.40 -20.29 0.85
N TYR A 173 -25.39 -20.92 1.43
CA TYR A 173 -24.02 -20.90 0.97
C TYR A 173 -23.35 -22.25 1.16
N THR A 174 -22.28 -22.50 0.43
CA THR A 174 -21.43 -23.68 0.65
C THR A 174 -20.21 -23.21 1.44
N ASP A 175 -19.97 -23.82 2.60
CA ASP A 175 -18.77 -23.65 3.40
C ASP A 175 -17.90 -24.90 3.22
N VAL A 176 -16.90 -24.79 2.34
CA VAL A 176 -16.01 -25.88 1.93
C VAL A 176 -16.80 -27.04 1.27
N LYS A 177 -17.39 -27.93 2.07
CA LYS A 177 -18.22 -29.06 1.62
C LYS A 177 -19.61 -29.08 2.27
N GLU A 178 -19.86 -28.23 3.25
CA GLU A 178 -21.10 -28.18 4.01
C GLU A 178 -22.04 -27.11 3.44
N LYS A 179 -23.32 -27.44 3.27
CA LYS A 179 -24.33 -26.43 2.94
C LYS A 179 -24.87 -25.79 4.21
N LYS A 180 -24.77 -24.47 4.29
CA LYS A 180 -25.23 -23.65 5.42
C LYS A 180 -26.24 -22.61 4.93
N SER A 181 -26.95 -21.97 5.85
CA SER A 181 -27.92 -20.91 5.54
C SER A 181 -27.98 -19.89 6.65
N GLU A 182 -28.20 -18.64 6.27
CA GLU A 182 -28.49 -17.52 7.18
C GLU A 182 -29.97 -17.15 7.17
N ASP A 183 -30.39 -16.28 8.08
CA ASP A 183 -31.75 -15.72 8.10
C ASP A 183 -31.92 -14.50 7.16
N TYR A 184 -30.81 -13.95 6.67
CA TYR A 184 -30.73 -12.89 5.65
C TYR A 184 -30.16 -13.41 4.32
N VAL A 185 -30.38 -12.64 3.24
CA VAL A 185 -29.69 -12.86 1.97
C VAL A 185 -28.24 -12.41 2.14
N ILE A 186 -27.26 -13.24 1.78
CA ILE A 186 -25.85 -12.96 2.07
C ILE A 186 -25.28 -11.94 1.06
N LEU A 187 -25.61 -12.12 -0.21
CA LEU A 187 -25.08 -11.33 -1.32
C LEU A 187 -26.21 -10.73 -2.15
N LYS A 188 -26.17 -9.42 -2.36
CA LYS A 188 -27.10 -8.67 -3.20
C LYS A 188 -26.35 -7.87 -4.25
N THR A 189 -27.04 -7.51 -5.32
CA THR A 189 -26.49 -6.62 -6.35
C THR A 189 -27.47 -5.50 -6.67
N GLU A 190 -26.94 -4.33 -6.99
CA GLU A 190 -27.66 -3.25 -7.66
C GLU A 190 -26.84 -2.75 -8.85
N GLY A 191 -27.36 -2.93 -10.06
CA GLY A 191 -26.58 -2.67 -11.27
C GLY A 191 -25.35 -3.57 -11.31
N LYS A 192 -24.14 -2.98 -11.34
CA LYS A 192 -22.86 -3.68 -11.33
C LYS A 192 -22.25 -3.82 -9.93
N THR A 193 -22.86 -3.22 -8.92
CA THR A 193 -22.31 -3.15 -7.57
C THR A 193 -22.82 -4.31 -6.72
N ALA A 194 -21.90 -5.08 -6.15
CA ALA A 194 -22.21 -6.12 -5.19
C ALA A 194 -22.18 -5.59 -3.75
N TYR A 195 -23.08 -6.12 -2.92
CA TYR A 195 -23.24 -5.77 -1.52
C TYR A 195 -23.29 -7.04 -0.69
N ILE A 196 -22.40 -7.15 0.29
CA ILE A 196 -22.25 -8.32 1.17
C ILE A 196 -22.82 -7.98 2.55
N ALA A 197 -23.64 -8.87 3.11
CA ALA A 197 -24.20 -8.69 4.44
C ALA A 197 -23.09 -8.53 5.49
N LEU A 198 -23.13 -7.46 6.28
CA LEU A 198 -22.07 -7.12 7.25
C LEU A 198 -21.83 -8.23 8.28
N ALA A 199 -22.91 -8.89 8.70
CA ALA A 199 -22.84 -10.03 9.62
C ALA A 199 -22.11 -11.24 9.00
N PHE A 200 -22.19 -11.44 7.68
CA PHE A 200 -21.47 -12.51 7.00
C PHE A 200 -19.97 -12.18 6.87
N ILE A 201 -19.62 -10.94 6.55
CA ILE A 201 -18.22 -10.48 6.52
C ILE A 201 -17.55 -10.73 7.88
N LYS A 202 -18.26 -10.42 8.98
CA LYS A 202 -17.77 -10.62 10.35
C LYS A 202 -17.41 -12.07 10.68
N GLN A 203 -18.00 -13.06 10.00
CA GLN A 203 -17.70 -14.48 10.23
C GLN A 203 -16.26 -14.85 9.80
N TYR A 204 -15.71 -14.15 8.81
CA TYR A 204 -14.41 -14.49 8.18
C TYR A 204 -13.37 -13.38 8.31
N THR A 205 -13.61 -12.40 9.20
CA THR A 205 -12.73 -11.26 9.40
C THR A 205 -12.61 -10.93 10.89
N ASP A 206 -11.39 -10.65 11.37
CA ASP A 206 -11.17 -10.05 12.69
C ASP A 206 -11.62 -8.59 12.70
N MET A 207 -12.93 -8.40 12.81
CA MET A 207 -13.53 -7.08 12.91
C MET A 207 -14.51 -6.98 14.06
N GLU A 208 -14.78 -5.77 14.50
CA GLU A 208 -15.99 -5.42 15.25
C GLU A 208 -16.78 -4.39 14.45
N TYR A 209 -18.09 -4.35 14.68
CA TYR A 209 -18.89 -3.30 14.08
C TYR A 209 -20.03 -2.85 14.99
N SER A 210 -20.49 -1.63 14.76
CA SER A 210 -21.69 -1.07 15.37
C SER A 210 -22.55 -0.41 14.32
N VAL A 211 -23.87 -0.54 14.44
CA VAL A 211 -24.85 0.09 13.54
C VAL A 211 -25.73 1.02 14.35
N ASP A 212 -25.88 2.26 13.89
CA ASP A 212 -26.76 3.27 14.48
C ASP A 212 -27.63 3.89 13.38
N ASP A 213 -28.92 4.11 13.68
CA ASP A 213 -29.89 4.71 12.77
C ASP A 213 -30.12 6.20 13.02
N LYS A 214 -29.40 6.80 13.98
CA LYS A 214 -29.58 8.21 14.38
C LYS A 214 -28.26 8.98 14.42
N PRO A 215 -28.25 10.24 13.94
CA PRO A 215 -29.33 10.93 13.22
C PRO A 215 -29.51 10.45 11.76
N ILE A 216 -28.61 9.60 11.28
CA ILE A 216 -28.62 8.92 9.97
C ILE A 216 -28.19 7.47 10.21
N SER A 217 -28.53 6.58 9.29
CA SER A 217 -28.03 5.20 9.31
C SER A 217 -26.55 5.16 8.97
N LYS A 218 -25.76 4.61 9.90
CA LYS A 218 -24.31 4.48 9.79
C LYS A 218 -23.83 3.19 10.44
N THR A 219 -22.71 2.68 9.94
CA THR A 219 -21.94 1.62 10.56
C THR A 219 -20.50 2.06 10.76
N VAL A 220 -19.94 1.70 11.91
CA VAL A 220 -18.51 1.82 12.20
C VAL A 220 -17.95 0.42 12.26
N ILE A 221 -16.91 0.17 11.46
CA ILE A 221 -16.20 -1.10 11.35
C ILE A 221 -14.78 -0.84 11.84
N ASP A 222 -14.33 -1.59 12.84
CA ASP A 222 -12.95 -1.60 13.31
C ASP A 222 -12.31 -2.94 12.90
N CYS A 223 -11.22 -2.88 12.13
CA CYS A 223 -10.46 -4.05 11.68
C CYS A 223 -8.93 -3.84 11.78
N ASP A 224 -8.47 -2.62 12.04
CA ASP A 224 -7.09 -2.35 12.45
C ASP A 224 -6.97 -2.38 13.98
N TRP A 225 -6.24 -3.39 14.48
CA TRP A 225 -5.97 -3.60 15.91
C TRP A 225 -4.58 -3.13 16.35
N SER A 226 -3.90 -2.34 15.51
CA SER A 226 -2.62 -1.72 15.86
C SER A 226 -2.73 -0.82 17.10
N GLU A 227 -1.60 -0.44 17.68
CA GLU A 227 -1.58 0.46 18.85
C GLU A 227 -2.17 1.82 18.50
N LYS A 228 -3.35 2.14 19.04
CA LYS A 228 -4.03 3.43 18.78
C LYS A 228 -3.86 4.39 19.95
N GLU A 229 -3.69 5.68 19.63
CA GLU A 229 -3.72 6.73 20.64
C GLU A 229 -5.16 7.13 20.96
N VAL A 230 -5.53 7.09 22.23
CA VAL A 230 -6.88 7.41 22.69
C VAL A 230 -6.86 8.48 23.77
N SER A 231 -7.98 9.19 23.91
CA SER A 231 -8.20 10.12 25.01
C SER A 231 -9.67 10.15 25.42
N VAL A 232 -9.94 10.89 26.49
CA VAL A 232 -11.26 11.02 27.10
C VAL A 232 -11.61 12.50 27.25
N LEU A 233 -12.85 12.86 26.94
CA LEU A 233 -13.33 14.24 27.02
C LEU A 233 -13.42 14.73 28.48
N ARG A 234 -12.84 15.89 28.79
CA ARG A 234 -12.89 16.53 30.13
C ARG A 234 -14.22 17.20 30.44
N ARG A 235 -14.97 17.57 29.41
CA ARG A 235 -16.22 18.34 29.46
C ARG A 235 -16.99 18.15 28.16
N ASP A 236 -18.28 18.45 28.21
CA ASP A 236 -19.12 18.49 27.01
C ASP A 236 -18.54 19.49 25.99
N THR A 237 -18.46 19.06 24.74
CA THR A 237 -17.91 19.86 23.67
C THR A 237 -18.49 19.45 22.30
N GLN A 238 -17.95 20.03 21.24
CA GLN A 238 -18.39 19.83 19.88
C GLN A 238 -17.23 19.31 19.05
N VAL A 239 -17.49 18.28 18.25
CA VAL A 239 -16.59 17.86 17.18
C VAL A 239 -16.91 18.74 15.97
N ARG A 240 -15.89 19.40 15.42
CA ARG A 240 -16.03 20.32 14.28
C ARG A 240 -15.45 19.71 13.02
N TYR A 241 -15.95 20.12 11.87
CA TYR A 241 -15.47 19.59 10.59
C TYR A 241 -13.99 19.89 10.32
N GLN A 242 -13.51 21.05 10.76
CA GLN A 242 -12.13 21.51 10.65
C GLN A 242 -11.66 22.15 11.97
N GLY A 243 -10.35 22.22 12.17
CA GLY A 243 -9.74 22.97 13.26
C GLY A 243 -10.15 24.44 13.23
N GLY A 244 -10.96 24.87 14.20
CA GLY A 244 -11.34 26.27 14.34
C GLY A 244 -12.75 26.48 14.88
N VAL A 245 -12.93 27.51 15.71
CA VAL A 245 -14.24 27.81 16.33
C VAL A 245 -15.31 28.23 15.31
N LYS A 246 -14.91 28.61 14.09
CA LYS A 246 -15.81 28.98 12.99
C LYS A 246 -16.23 27.80 12.14
N SER A 247 -15.52 26.67 12.22
CA SER A 247 -15.87 25.48 11.45
C SER A 247 -17.23 24.94 11.91
N PRO A 248 -18.09 24.45 10.98
CA PRO A 248 -19.35 23.82 11.32
C PRO A 248 -19.20 22.64 12.29
N ILE A 249 -20.27 22.35 13.04
CA ILE A 249 -20.33 21.30 14.05
C ILE A 249 -20.81 20.01 13.38
N LEU A 250 -20.04 18.92 13.54
CA LEU A 250 -20.42 17.57 13.12
C LEU A 250 -21.37 16.94 14.14
N THR A 251 -20.91 16.88 15.39
CA THR A 251 -21.66 16.28 16.50
C THR A 251 -21.31 16.93 17.84
N GLU A 252 -22.14 16.68 18.85
CA GLU A 252 -21.88 17.06 20.24
C GLU A 252 -21.46 15.82 21.03
N VAL A 253 -20.35 15.93 21.75
CA VAL A 253 -19.79 14.84 22.58
C VAL A 253 -19.80 15.24 24.05
N LYS A 254 -20.03 14.28 24.93
CA LYS A 254 -20.20 14.47 26.36
C LYS A 254 -18.89 14.28 27.10
N LYS A 255 -18.84 14.84 28.30
CA LYS A 255 -17.78 14.56 29.26
C LYS A 255 -17.67 13.05 29.50
N SER A 256 -16.44 12.55 29.46
CA SER A 256 -16.06 11.14 29.63
C SER A 256 -16.24 10.25 28.41
N ASP A 257 -16.72 10.78 27.27
CA ASP A 257 -16.70 10.03 26.01
C ASP A 257 -15.26 9.73 25.61
N LYS A 258 -15.05 8.53 25.07
CA LYS A 258 -13.76 8.08 24.52
C LYS A 258 -13.65 8.54 23.06
N VAL A 259 -12.45 8.95 22.67
CA VAL A 259 -12.10 9.28 21.28
C VAL A 259 -10.72 8.74 20.94
N TRP A 260 -10.52 8.43 19.66
CA TRP A 260 -9.22 8.08 19.09
C TRP A 260 -8.60 9.35 18.53
N ILE A 261 -7.32 9.59 18.82
CA ILE A 261 -6.57 10.74 18.29
C ILE A 261 -5.90 10.31 17.00
N LEU A 262 -6.15 11.06 15.92
CA LEU A 262 -5.63 10.77 14.59
C LEU A 262 -4.46 11.70 14.25
N GLU A 263 -4.61 13.00 14.52
CA GLU A 263 -3.61 14.03 14.17
C GLU A 263 -3.57 15.14 15.23
N ASP A 264 -2.37 15.67 15.52
CA ASP A 264 -2.13 16.81 16.42
C ASP A 264 -1.83 18.08 15.61
N GLU A 265 -2.73 19.07 15.69
CA GLU A 265 -2.59 20.39 15.07
C GLU A 265 -2.39 21.51 16.13
N GLY A 266 -1.85 21.14 17.30
CA GLY A 266 -1.54 22.05 18.41
C GLY A 266 -2.77 22.43 19.23
N ASP A 267 -3.53 23.45 18.81
CA ASP A 267 -4.72 23.94 19.52
C ASP A 267 -5.96 23.07 19.29
N TRP A 268 -5.91 22.26 18.23
CA TRP A 268 -6.95 21.33 17.80
C TRP A 268 -6.35 19.95 17.62
N MET A 269 -7.14 18.94 17.92
CA MET A 269 -6.82 17.53 17.74
C MET A 269 -7.86 16.94 16.79
N LYS A 270 -7.41 16.29 15.73
CA LYS A 270 -8.29 15.47 14.88
C LYS A 270 -8.57 14.17 15.63
N VAL A 271 -9.84 13.85 15.78
CA VAL A 271 -10.31 12.73 16.56
C VAL A 271 -11.41 11.97 15.83
N ARG A 272 -11.45 10.66 16.06
CA ARG A 272 -12.59 9.80 15.75
C ARG A 272 -13.39 9.53 17.03
N THR A 273 -14.70 9.66 16.94
CA THR A 273 -15.65 9.31 18.02
C THR A 273 -16.08 7.84 17.90
N SER A 274 -16.55 7.24 18.99
CA SER A 274 -17.01 5.83 18.99
C SER A 274 -18.16 5.57 18.02
N ASP A 275 -18.92 6.60 17.66
CA ASP A 275 -20.01 6.52 16.69
C ASP A 275 -19.60 7.01 15.30
N GLY A 276 -18.30 7.12 14.99
CA GLY A 276 -17.80 7.26 13.62
C GLY A 276 -17.76 8.68 13.05
N PHE A 277 -17.91 9.73 13.87
CA PHE A 277 -17.56 11.08 13.42
C PHE A 277 -16.05 11.29 13.50
N ILE A 278 -15.47 11.83 12.43
CA ILE A 278 -14.06 12.19 12.31
C ILE A 278 -13.96 13.70 12.12
N GLY A 279 -13.35 14.38 13.07
CA GLY A 279 -13.25 15.83 13.03
C GLY A 279 -12.40 16.37 14.17
N TYR A 280 -12.57 17.63 14.52
CA TYR A 280 -11.64 18.35 15.36
C TYR A 280 -12.28 18.78 16.68
N VAL A 281 -11.57 18.53 17.78
CA VAL A 281 -11.87 19.06 19.11
C VAL A 281 -10.71 19.90 19.60
N LYS A 282 -10.96 20.84 20.53
CA LYS A 282 -9.87 21.61 21.13
C LYS A 282 -9.00 20.71 21.98
N THR A 283 -7.68 20.85 21.91
CA THR A 283 -6.73 20.06 22.71
C THR A 283 -7.02 20.16 24.21
N ASN A 284 -7.40 21.35 24.69
CA ASN A 284 -7.75 21.56 26.11
C ASN A 284 -9.07 20.91 26.57
N SER A 285 -9.85 20.33 25.65
CA SER A 285 -11.04 19.55 25.96
C SER A 285 -10.73 18.08 26.24
N LEU A 286 -9.53 17.60 25.92
CA LEU A 286 -9.10 16.21 26.07
C LEU A 286 -8.27 16.00 27.34
N LYS A 287 -8.44 14.85 28.00
CA LYS A 287 -7.51 14.37 29.04
C LYS A 287 -6.15 14.03 28.41
N LYS A 288 -5.18 13.68 29.25
CA LYS A 288 -3.91 13.15 28.76
C LYS A 288 -4.23 11.88 27.97
N SER A 289 -3.68 11.77 26.76
CA SER A 289 -3.83 10.60 25.93
C SER A 289 -3.05 9.40 26.47
N THR A 290 -3.49 8.22 26.05
CA THR A 290 -2.88 6.92 26.36
C THR A 290 -2.84 6.08 25.08
N LYS A 291 -1.85 5.21 24.98
CA LYS A 291 -1.79 4.18 23.94
C LYS A 291 -2.58 2.97 24.42
N GLU A 292 -3.43 2.43 23.55
CA GLU A 292 -4.19 1.22 23.80
C GLU A 292 -3.95 0.22 22.67
N VAL A 293 -3.79 -1.04 23.05
CA VAL A 293 -3.77 -2.20 22.16
C VAL A 293 -4.99 -3.04 22.51
N VAL A 294 -5.73 -3.47 21.49
CA VAL A 294 -6.90 -4.33 21.66
C VAL A 294 -6.50 -5.75 21.33
N GLU A 295 -6.58 -6.64 22.32
CA GLU A 295 -6.40 -8.08 22.09
C GLU A 295 -7.72 -8.69 21.60
N ARG A 296 -7.61 -9.61 20.64
CA ARG A 296 -8.73 -10.27 19.97
C ARG A 296 -8.57 -11.78 20.09
N ASP A 297 -9.69 -12.50 20.16
CA ASP A 297 -9.74 -13.97 20.17
C ASP A 297 -10.08 -14.54 18.78
N PHE A 298 -9.84 -13.76 17.73
CA PHE A 298 -10.02 -14.23 16.36
C PHE A 298 -8.81 -15.06 15.93
N GLN A 299 -9.09 -16.22 15.34
CA GLN A 299 -8.05 -17.07 14.76
C GLN A 299 -8.07 -16.85 13.24
N GLU A 300 -7.04 -16.18 12.73
CA GLU A 300 -6.84 -16.03 11.29
C GLU A 300 -6.70 -17.41 10.63
N PRO A 301 -7.26 -17.62 9.42
CA PRO A 301 -7.01 -18.83 8.67
C PRO A 301 -5.51 -19.01 8.40
N ASP A 302 -4.95 -20.10 8.92
CA ASP A 302 -3.56 -20.48 8.70
C ASP A 302 -3.46 -21.35 7.45
N TYR A 303 -2.91 -20.79 6.38
CA TYR A 303 -2.61 -21.54 5.16
C TYR A 303 -1.32 -22.31 5.42
N THR A 304 -1.47 -23.57 5.81
CA THR A 304 -0.35 -24.50 5.99
C THR A 304 0.48 -24.58 4.71
N ASN A 305 1.77 -24.86 4.83
CA ASN A 305 2.67 -25.02 3.70
C ASN A 305 3.33 -26.39 3.71
N ILE A 306 3.62 -26.92 2.53
CA ILE A 306 4.51 -28.06 2.33
C ILE A 306 5.93 -27.52 2.30
N SER A 307 6.81 -28.06 3.15
CA SER A 307 8.23 -27.71 3.14
C SER A 307 9.05 -28.92 2.74
N VAL A 308 9.96 -28.73 1.81
CA VAL A 308 10.98 -29.73 1.47
C VAL A 308 12.06 -29.78 2.57
N ASP A 309 12.70 -30.93 2.72
CA ASP A 309 13.73 -31.16 3.76
C ASP A 309 15.17 -30.87 3.29
N TYR A 310 15.30 -30.27 2.11
CA TYR A 310 16.55 -29.86 1.48
C TYR A 310 16.54 -28.36 1.13
N THR A 311 17.71 -27.78 0.90
CA THR A 311 17.82 -26.44 0.31
C THR A 311 17.61 -26.54 -1.20
N ILE A 312 16.72 -25.71 -1.74
CA ILE A 312 16.30 -25.82 -3.14
C ILE A 312 17.46 -25.41 -4.06
N ASN A 313 17.80 -26.31 -4.98
CA ASN A 313 18.63 -26.04 -6.14
C ASN A 313 17.81 -26.45 -7.37
N MET A 314 17.15 -25.47 -7.97
CA MET A 314 16.12 -25.67 -8.98
C MET A 314 16.55 -25.12 -10.34
N ALA A 315 16.30 -25.84 -11.43
CA ALA A 315 16.49 -25.27 -12.77
C ALA A 315 15.25 -25.43 -13.64
N TRP A 316 14.89 -24.37 -14.36
CA TRP A 316 13.87 -24.48 -15.40
C TRP A 316 14.45 -25.19 -16.62
N HIS A 317 13.70 -26.16 -17.13
CA HIS A 317 13.97 -26.79 -18.42
C HIS A 317 12.93 -26.29 -19.42
N ASN A 318 13.35 -25.41 -20.33
CA ASN A 318 12.45 -24.89 -21.36
C ASN A 318 12.15 -26.00 -22.40
N VAL A 319 11.01 -26.65 -22.22
CA VAL A 319 10.45 -27.71 -23.05
C VAL A 319 9.38 -27.08 -23.94
N GLU A 320 9.67 -26.89 -25.22
CA GLU A 320 8.75 -26.26 -26.18
C GLU A 320 8.03 -27.28 -27.08
N ASN A 321 8.41 -28.56 -27.00
CA ASN A 321 7.81 -29.65 -27.77
C ASN A 321 8.17 -31.01 -27.15
N ASP A 322 7.51 -32.08 -27.61
CA ASP A 322 7.74 -33.45 -27.13
C ASP A 322 9.18 -33.94 -27.32
N THR A 323 9.89 -33.44 -28.34
CA THR A 323 11.29 -33.83 -28.57
C THR A 323 12.20 -33.27 -27.49
N ALA A 324 11.94 -32.07 -26.98
CA ALA A 324 12.71 -31.47 -25.89
C ALA A 324 12.69 -32.34 -24.62
N ASN A 325 11.58 -33.03 -24.33
CA ASN A 325 11.50 -33.98 -23.21
C ASN A 325 12.52 -35.12 -23.29
N SER A 326 12.92 -35.53 -24.51
CA SER A 326 13.82 -36.66 -24.71
C SER A 326 15.26 -36.37 -24.25
N TYR A 327 15.61 -35.09 -24.03
CA TYR A 327 16.94 -34.67 -23.57
C TYR A 327 17.14 -34.69 -22.06
N ILE A 328 16.12 -35.08 -21.28
CA ILE A 328 16.18 -35.06 -19.81
C ILE A 328 17.40 -35.76 -19.21
N LEU A 329 17.79 -36.92 -19.74
CA LEU A 329 18.98 -37.63 -19.25
C LEU A 329 20.27 -36.86 -19.48
N GLU A 330 20.39 -36.18 -20.63
CA GLU A 330 21.55 -35.34 -20.94
C GLU A 330 21.58 -34.11 -20.01
N MET A 331 20.43 -33.47 -19.82
CA MET A 331 20.27 -32.31 -18.97
C MET A 331 20.56 -32.63 -17.49
N ILE A 332 20.06 -33.74 -16.95
CA ILE A 332 20.39 -34.16 -15.58
C ILE A 332 21.88 -34.50 -15.46
N ALA A 333 22.45 -35.20 -16.45
CA ALA A 333 23.84 -35.61 -16.43
C ALA A 333 24.84 -34.44 -16.49
N SER A 334 24.43 -33.28 -17.02
CA SER A 334 25.24 -32.06 -16.99
C SER A 334 25.16 -31.31 -15.65
N THR A 335 24.23 -31.67 -14.77
CA THR A 335 24.04 -31.03 -13.47
C THR A 335 24.78 -31.70 -12.33
N LYS A 336 24.90 -31.00 -11.20
CA LYS A 336 25.39 -31.57 -9.94
C LYS A 336 24.66 -30.93 -8.76
N GLY A 337 24.10 -31.78 -7.89
CA GLY A 337 23.37 -31.32 -6.70
C GLY A 337 22.04 -30.63 -6.99
N LEU A 338 21.52 -30.77 -8.22
CA LEU A 338 20.17 -30.33 -8.57
C LEU A 338 19.18 -31.13 -7.71
N THR A 339 18.26 -30.45 -7.05
CA THR A 339 17.23 -31.08 -6.21
C THR A 339 15.88 -31.09 -6.91
N THR A 340 15.65 -30.10 -7.78
CA THR A 340 14.36 -29.87 -8.41
C THR A 340 14.56 -29.47 -9.87
N ILE A 341 13.73 -29.98 -10.78
CA ILE A 341 13.67 -29.54 -12.17
C ILE A 341 12.27 -29.04 -12.51
N ALA A 342 12.19 -27.89 -13.18
CA ALA A 342 10.92 -27.26 -13.55
C ALA A 342 10.72 -27.21 -15.07
N PRO A 343 10.13 -28.26 -15.68
CA PRO A 343 9.87 -28.27 -17.11
C PRO A 343 8.67 -27.39 -17.47
N THR A 344 8.79 -26.61 -18.55
CA THR A 344 7.70 -25.75 -19.07
C THR A 344 6.62 -26.56 -19.79
N TRP A 345 5.78 -27.26 -19.03
CA TRP A 345 4.88 -28.29 -19.56
C TRP A 345 3.45 -27.87 -19.79
N PHE A 346 2.92 -26.96 -18.99
CA PHE A 346 1.54 -26.55 -19.09
C PHE A 346 1.46 -25.13 -19.65
N ASN A 347 0.61 -24.94 -20.66
CA ASN A 347 0.22 -23.62 -21.14
C ASN A 347 -1.29 -23.57 -21.28
N ILE A 348 -1.88 -22.38 -21.09
CA ILE A 348 -3.32 -22.19 -21.34
C ILE A 348 -3.58 -22.23 -22.87
N SER A 349 -4.47 -23.12 -23.29
CA SER A 349 -4.83 -23.38 -24.70
C SER A 349 -5.87 -22.41 -25.25
N ASP A 350 -6.75 -21.90 -24.41
CA ASP A 350 -7.86 -21.04 -24.82
C ASP A 350 -8.44 -20.28 -23.64
N THR A 351 -9.34 -19.35 -23.94
CA THR A 351 -10.01 -18.54 -22.92
C THR A 351 -11.07 -19.31 -22.13
N ASP A 352 -11.32 -20.61 -22.38
CA ASP A 352 -12.20 -21.46 -21.56
C ASP A 352 -11.44 -22.16 -20.40
N GLY A 353 -10.14 -21.86 -20.26
CA GLY A 353 -9.29 -22.43 -19.22
C GLY A 353 -8.83 -23.86 -19.53
N ASN A 354 -8.82 -24.27 -20.80
CA ASN A 354 -8.22 -25.55 -21.19
C ASN A 354 -6.69 -25.46 -21.21
N ILE A 355 -6.02 -26.57 -20.93
CA ILE A 355 -4.54 -26.64 -21.01
C ILE A 355 -4.05 -27.36 -22.26
N SER A 356 -2.85 -27.00 -22.68
CA SER A 356 -1.98 -27.83 -23.51
C SER A 356 -0.89 -28.37 -22.60
N SER A 357 -0.48 -29.61 -22.86
CA SER A 357 0.44 -30.32 -21.98
C SER A 357 1.51 -31.03 -22.78
N LEU A 358 2.77 -30.82 -22.38
CA LEU A 358 3.94 -31.55 -22.83
C LEU A 358 4.45 -32.52 -21.75
N VAL A 359 3.62 -32.86 -20.77
CA VAL A 359 4.01 -33.76 -19.68
C VAL A 359 4.46 -35.12 -20.23
N SER A 360 5.54 -35.64 -19.67
CA SER A 360 6.04 -36.97 -19.99
C SER A 360 6.30 -37.76 -18.72
N SER A 361 5.57 -38.86 -18.50
CA SER A 361 5.83 -39.74 -17.35
C SER A 361 7.21 -40.38 -17.43
N GLU A 362 7.77 -40.59 -18.63
CA GLU A 362 9.14 -41.08 -18.79
C GLU A 362 10.16 -40.04 -18.27
N TYR A 363 9.92 -38.75 -18.51
CA TYR A 363 10.73 -37.67 -17.97
C TYR A 363 10.72 -37.68 -16.44
N VAL A 364 9.53 -37.73 -15.83
CA VAL A 364 9.36 -37.79 -14.37
C VAL A 364 10.12 -38.97 -13.79
N ASN A 365 9.97 -40.16 -14.39
CA ASN A 365 10.69 -41.35 -13.97
C ASN A 365 12.23 -41.21 -14.03
N TYR A 366 12.79 -40.46 -14.98
CA TYR A 366 14.24 -40.22 -15.03
C TYR A 366 14.70 -39.23 -13.98
N ALA A 367 13.92 -38.19 -13.70
CA ALA A 367 14.17 -37.24 -12.62
C ALA A 367 14.16 -37.94 -11.26
N HIS A 368 13.10 -38.71 -10.96
CA HIS A 368 12.98 -39.46 -9.70
C HIS A 368 14.09 -40.51 -9.51
N LYS A 369 14.52 -41.22 -10.56
CA LYS A 369 15.68 -42.13 -10.49
C LYS A 369 16.98 -41.43 -10.13
N SER A 370 17.03 -40.12 -10.35
CA SER A 370 18.17 -39.25 -10.02
C SER A 370 17.94 -38.50 -8.70
N ASN A 371 16.87 -38.81 -7.94
CA ASN A 371 16.41 -38.11 -6.75
C ASN A 371 16.19 -36.61 -6.98
N ILE A 372 15.55 -36.27 -8.10
CA ILE A 372 15.18 -34.90 -8.46
C ILE A 372 13.66 -34.82 -8.52
N ASP A 373 13.10 -33.86 -7.80
CA ASP A 373 11.66 -33.56 -7.83
C ASP A 373 11.30 -32.80 -9.12
N VAL A 374 10.11 -33.06 -9.65
CA VAL A 374 9.58 -32.37 -10.83
C VAL A 374 8.49 -31.39 -10.43
N TRP A 375 8.76 -30.10 -10.62
CA TRP A 375 7.76 -29.05 -10.44
C TRP A 375 7.29 -28.55 -11.80
N ALA A 376 6.15 -29.05 -12.27
CA ALA A 376 5.67 -28.76 -13.61
C ALA A 376 5.25 -27.30 -13.75
N THR A 377 5.85 -26.58 -14.68
CA THR A 377 5.58 -25.14 -14.86
C THR A 377 4.31 -24.91 -15.69
N LEU A 378 3.41 -24.08 -15.16
CA LEU A 378 2.18 -23.61 -15.81
C LEU A 378 2.33 -22.13 -16.21
N ARG A 379 2.16 -21.85 -17.50
CA ARG A 379 2.32 -20.51 -18.10
C ARG A 379 1.05 -19.96 -18.75
N ASP A 380 0.88 -18.65 -18.68
CA ASP A 380 -0.19 -17.90 -19.37
C ASP A 380 0.27 -17.31 -20.72
N PHE A 381 1.47 -17.66 -21.16
CA PHE A 381 2.05 -17.26 -22.45
C PHE A 381 2.63 -18.48 -23.19
N HIS A 382 3.02 -18.31 -24.45
CA HIS A 382 3.55 -19.38 -25.32
C HIS A 382 2.60 -20.59 -25.49
N GLY A 383 1.31 -20.39 -25.23
CA GLY A 383 0.24 -21.38 -25.40
C GLY A 383 -0.70 -21.01 -26.54
N GLY A 384 -1.99 -21.27 -26.35
CA GLY A 384 -3.03 -20.80 -27.24
C GLY A 384 -3.54 -19.40 -26.91
N ILE A 385 -3.30 -18.92 -25.68
CA ILE A 385 -3.44 -17.50 -25.31
C ILE A 385 -2.07 -16.82 -25.25
N ASN A 386 -2.01 -15.51 -25.49
CA ASN A 386 -0.75 -14.76 -25.44
C ASN A 386 -0.94 -13.24 -25.23
N SER A 387 -1.98 -12.82 -24.51
CA SER A 387 -2.24 -11.41 -24.21
C SER A 387 -2.85 -11.20 -22.82
N TYR A 388 -2.65 -9.99 -22.28
CA TYR A 388 -3.25 -9.55 -21.02
C TYR A 388 -4.79 -9.72 -20.99
N ASP A 389 -5.46 -9.43 -22.11
CA ASP A 389 -6.93 -9.53 -22.22
C ASP A 389 -7.41 -10.99 -22.13
N GLU A 390 -6.68 -11.92 -22.75
CA GLU A 390 -7.02 -13.35 -22.71
C GLU A 390 -6.77 -13.95 -21.33
N THR A 391 -5.65 -13.60 -20.67
CA THR A 391 -5.39 -13.99 -19.27
C THR A 391 -6.50 -13.44 -18.36
N TYR A 392 -6.88 -12.18 -18.51
CA TYR A 392 -8.01 -11.59 -17.78
C TYR A 392 -9.32 -12.35 -18.03
N GLU A 393 -9.62 -12.73 -19.28
CA GLU A 393 -10.83 -13.46 -19.62
C GLU A 393 -10.89 -14.86 -18.97
N VAL A 394 -9.75 -15.52 -18.80
CA VAL A 394 -9.69 -16.81 -18.08
C VAL A 394 -9.86 -16.59 -16.58
N LEU A 395 -9.10 -15.66 -16.00
CA LEU A 395 -9.03 -15.52 -14.55
C LEU A 395 -10.24 -14.83 -13.93
N SER A 396 -10.96 -14.00 -14.68
CA SER A 396 -12.15 -13.30 -14.19
C SER A 396 -13.40 -14.17 -14.02
N TYR A 397 -13.35 -15.46 -14.40
CA TYR A 397 -14.45 -16.43 -14.27
C TYR A 397 -14.06 -17.59 -13.36
N THR A 398 -14.90 -17.86 -12.37
CA THR A 398 -14.69 -18.92 -11.38
C THR A 398 -14.71 -20.29 -12.03
N SER A 399 -15.64 -20.54 -12.94
CA SER A 399 -15.69 -21.83 -13.66
C SER A 399 -14.45 -22.08 -14.53
N LYS A 400 -13.88 -21.04 -15.15
CA LYS A 400 -12.68 -21.16 -16.00
C LYS A 400 -11.41 -21.38 -15.18
N ARG A 401 -11.24 -20.65 -14.06
CA ARG A 401 -10.18 -20.92 -13.08
C ARG A 401 -10.27 -22.35 -12.55
N GLU A 402 -11.46 -22.78 -12.15
CA GLU A 402 -11.69 -24.15 -11.67
C GLU A 402 -11.36 -25.20 -12.74
N ASN A 403 -11.77 -24.98 -13.99
CA ASN A 403 -11.45 -25.87 -15.11
C ASN A 403 -9.94 -26.02 -15.32
N LEU A 404 -9.22 -24.89 -15.33
CA LEU A 404 -7.77 -24.83 -15.46
C LEU A 404 -7.08 -25.59 -14.32
N ILE A 405 -7.42 -25.27 -13.07
CA ILE A 405 -6.83 -25.91 -11.89
C ILE A 405 -7.08 -27.42 -11.89
N ASN A 406 -8.32 -27.85 -12.18
CA ASN A 406 -8.65 -29.27 -12.18
C ASN A 406 -7.86 -30.05 -13.26
N GLN A 407 -7.62 -29.47 -14.43
CA GLN A 407 -6.81 -30.11 -15.48
C GLN A 407 -5.35 -30.23 -15.09
N VAL A 408 -4.75 -29.17 -14.51
CA VAL A 408 -3.37 -29.20 -14.03
C VAL A 408 -3.16 -30.23 -12.93
N ILE A 409 -4.03 -30.24 -11.92
CA ILE A 409 -3.96 -31.21 -10.82
C ILE A 409 -4.16 -32.64 -11.33
N ALA A 410 -5.11 -32.86 -12.26
CA ALA A 410 -5.33 -34.18 -12.84
C ALA A 410 -4.10 -34.67 -13.62
N ALA A 411 -3.47 -33.81 -14.41
CA ALA A 411 -2.26 -34.14 -15.15
C ALA A 411 -1.07 -34.42 -14.21
N ALA A 412 -0.92 -33.67 -13.13
CA ALA A 412 0.10 -33.89 -12.11
C ALA A 412 -0.02 -35.27 -11.47
N LEU A 413 -1.21 -35.59 -10.95
CA LEU A 413 -1.49 -36.87 -10.30
C LEU A 413 -1.35 -38.07 -11.24
N GLN A 414 -1.73 -37.93 -12.51
CA GLN A 414 -1.61 -39.00 -13.50
C GLN A 414 -0.15 -39.33 -13.85
N ASN A 415 0.77 -38.39 -13.65
CA ASN A 415 2.16 -38.50 -14.08
C ASN A 415 3.17 -38.50 -12.93
N ASP A 416 2.70 -38.59 -11.68
CA ASP A 416 3.55 -38.62 -10.47
C ASP A 416 4.42 -37.36 -10.33
N ILE A 417 3.87 -36.21 -10.72
CA ILE A 417 4.54 -34.90 -10.58
C ILE A 417 4.55 -34.49 -9.10
N ASP A 418 5.65 -33.93 -8.61
CA ASP A 418 5.85 -33.60 -7.19
C ASP A 418 5.34 -32.19 -6.82
N GLY A 419 5.25 -31.29 -7.80
CA GLY A 419 4.79 -29.93 -7.58
C GLY A 419 4.34 -29.19 -8.84
N ILE A 420 3.72 -28.03 -8.63
CA ILE A 420 3.30 -27.10 -9.69
C ILE A 420 4.04 -25.78 -9.48
N ASN A 421 4.69 -25.30 -10.54
CA ASN A 421 5.33 -23.99 -10.59
C ASN A 421 4.48 -23.04 -11.43
N LEU A 422 3.90 -22.00 -10.84
CA LEU A 422 3.09 -21.02 -11.58
C LEU A 422 3.97 -19.89 -12.11
N ASP A 423 3.95 -19.72 -13.42
CA ASP A 423 4.76 -18.73 -14.16
C ASP A 423 3.83 -17.89 -15.05
N PHE A 424 3.09 -16.98 -14.42
CA PHE A 424 2.16 -16.08 -15.11
C PHE A 424 2.78 -14.70 -15.22
N GLU A 425 2.91 -14.22 -16.45
CA GLU A 425 3.59 -12.96 -16.78
C GLU A 425 2.67 -11.94 -17.47
N LEU A 426 1.50 -12.37 -17.96
CA LEU A 426 0.52 -11.51 -18.64
C LEU A 426 -0.61 -11.05 -17.70
N VAL A 427 -0.25 -10.65 -16.48
CA VAL A 427 -1.19 -10.12 -15.46
C VAL A 427 -1.22 -8.59 -15.50
N SER A 428 -2.33 -8.04 -16.02
CA SER A 428 -2.60 -6.60 -16.00
C SER A 428 -3.03 -6.11 -14.61
N GLU A 429 -3.00 -4.79 -14.38
CA GLU A 429 -3.47 -4.20 -13.12
C GLU A 429 -4.93 -4.61 -12.80
N GLU A 430 -5.82 -4.58 -13.79
CA GLU A 430 -7.22 -5.01 -13.66
C GLU A 430 -7.35 -6.52 -13.39
N CYS A 431 -6.38 -7.33 -13.86
CA CYS A 431 -6.35 -8.77 -13.64
C CYS A 431 -5.85 -9.17 -12.24
N GLY A 432 -5.19 -8.26 -11.51
CA GLY A 432 -4.52 -8.56 -10.23
C GLY A 432 -5.42 -9.25 -9.20
N GLU A 433 -6.66 -8.78 -9.03
CA GLU A 433 -7.61 -9.39 -8.08
C GLU A 433 -8.03 -10.81 -8.50
N HIS A 434 -8.14 -11.06 -9.80
CA HIS A 434 -8.50 -12.35 -10.37
C HIS A 434 -7.34 -13.34 -10.28
N PHE A 435 -6.12 -12.84 -10.53
CA PHE A 435 -4.89 -13.60 -10.40
C PHE A 435 -4.64 -14.06 -8.97
N ILE A 436 -4.71 -13.16 -7.98
CA ILE A 436 -4.47 -13.59 -6.59
C ILE A 436 -5.55 -14.56 -6.10
N GLN A 437 -6.78 -14.44 -6.60
CA GLN A 437 -7.83 -15.43 -6.34
C GLN A 437 -7.49 -16.81 -6.93
N PHE A 438 -7.00 -16.86 -8.18
CA PHE A 438 -6.49 -18.08 -8.81
C PHE A 438 -5.36 -18.72 -7.99
N VAL A 439 -4.39 -17.92 -7.54
CA VAL A 439 -3.26 -18.37 -6.71
C VAL A 439 -3.74 -19.01 -5.41
N ARG A 440 -4.72 -18.40 -4.72
CA ARG A 440 -5.33 -18.97 -3.50
C ARG A 440 -6.00 -20.32 -3.78
N GLU A 441 -6.79 -20.41 -4.84
CA GLU A 441 -7.53 -21.63 -5.23
C GLU A 441 -6.57 -22.76 -5.63
N LEU A 442 -5.54 -22.45 -6.44
CA LEU A 442 -4.53 -23.42 -6.87
C LEU A 442 -3.69 -23.91 -5.68
N SER A 443 -3.27 -23.03 -4.78
CA SER A 443 -2.57 -23.40 -3.53
C SER A 443 -3.35 -24.45 -2.73
N VAL A 444 -4.64 -24.20 -2.49
CA VAL A 444 -5.50 -25.14 -1.75
C VAL A 444 -5.56 -26.49 -2.43
N LYS A 445 -5.73 -26.50 -3.76
CA LYS A 445 -5.81 -27.73 -4.54
C LYS A 445 -4.49 -28.49 -4.59
N CYS A 446 -3.35 -27.81 -4.66
CA CYS A 446 -2.03 -28.44 -4.59
C CYS A 446 -1.85 -29.15 -3.24
N ARG A 447 -2.09 -28.45 -2.13
CA ARG A 447 -1.96 -29.01 -0.78
C ARG A 447 -2.92 -30.17 -0.49
N GLN A 448 -4.14 -30.12 -0.99
CA GLN A 448 -5.09 -31.25 -0.87
C GLN A 448 -4.61 -32.52 -1.57
N ASN A 449 -3.63 -32.42 -2.45
CA ASN A 449 -3.09 -33.50 -3.27
C ASN A 449 -1.59 -33.74 -3.03
N ASP A 450 -1.04 -33.19 -1.94
CA ASP A 450 0.38 -33.31 -1.56
C ASP A 450 1.37 -32.84 -2.66
N LEU A 451 0.97 -31.83 -3.45
CA LEU A 451 1.80 -31.20 -4.46
C LEU A 451 2.43 -29.91 -3.91
N VAL A 452 3.75 -29.76 -4.02
CA VAL A 452 4.43 -28.49 -3.68
C VAL A 452 3.96 -27.40 -4.65
N PHE A 453 3.54 -26.25 -4.14
CA PHE A 453 3.13 -25.11 -4.96
C PHE A 453 4.14 -23.98 -4.91
N THR A 454 4.77 -23.70 -6.05
CA THR A 454 5.69 -22.57 -6.23
C THR A 454 5.14 -21.55 -7.19
N ILE A 455 5.59 -20.31 -7.05
CA ILE A 455 5.15 -19.20 -7.91
C ILE A 455 6.34 -18.31 -8.27
N ASP A 456 6.51 -18.08 -9.56
CA ASP A 456 7.49 -17.17 -10.11
C ASP A 456 6.95 -15.74 -10.03
N ASN A 457 7.80 -14.80 -9.62
CA ASN A 457 7.42 -13.39 -9.52
C ASN A 457 8.59 -12.49 -9.86
N TYR A 458 8.29 -11.32 -10.42
CA TYR A 458 9.25 -10.29 -10.71
C TYR A 458 9.92 -9.74 -9.44
N VAL A 459 11.05 -9.07 -9.64
CA VAL A 459 11.61 -8.19 -8.62
C VAL A 459 10.54 -7.17 -8.18
N PRO A 460 10.29 -6.97 -6.87
CA PRO A 460 9.19 -6.12 -6.42
C PRO A 460 9.42 -4.65 -6.79
N MET A 461 8.49 -4.07 -7.52
CA MET A 461 8.55 -2.70 -8.04
C MET A 461 7.17 -2.01 -7.91
N PRO A 462 7.09 -0.67 -7.81
CA PRO A 462 5.79 0.01 -7.67
C PRO A 462 4.79 -0.23 -8.82
N TYR A 463 5.27 -0.61 -10.00
CA TYR A 463 4.44 -0.84 -11.18
C TYR A 463 4.02 -2.31 -11.38
N ASN A 464 4.43 -3.22 -10.48
CA ASN A 464 4.02 -4.64 -10.53
C ASN A 464 3.28 -5.10 -9.26
N GLU A 465 2.69 -4.16 -8.51
CA GLU A 465 1.96 -4.45 -7.27
C GLU A 465 0.74 -5.36 -7.48
N GLN A 466 0.20 -5.44 -8.69
CA GLN A 466 -0.92 -6.33 -9.05
C GLN A 466 -0.63 -7.83 -8.85
N TYR A 467 0.63 -8.22 -8.67
CA TYR A 467 0.99 -9.60 -8.35
C TYR A 467 0.74 -9.96 -6.87
N HIS A 468 0.51 -9.00 -5.98
CA HIS A 468 0.20 -9.23 -4.55
C HIS A 468 1.21 -10.15 -3.82
N LEU A 469 2.51 -9.84 -3.95
CA LEU A 469 3.61 -10.66 -3.41
C LEU A 469 3.44 -11.08 -1.93
N ALA A 470 2.93 -10.20 -1.08
CA ALA A 470 2.71 -10.51 0.34
C ALA A 470 1.64 -11.59 0.54
N GLU A 471 0.60 -11.62 -0.29
CA GLU A 471 -0.41 -12.66 -0.23
C GLU A 471 0.09 -13.97 -0.85
N GLN A 472 0.89 -13.90 -1.93
CA GLN A 472 1.60 -15.07 -2.47
C GLN A 472 2.44 -15.76 -1.39
N GLY A 473 3.21 -15.00 -0.60
CA GLY A 473 4.03 -15.55 0.49
C GLY A 473 3.24 -16.23 1.63
N LYS A 474 1.94 -15.96 1.75
CA LYS A 474 1.05 -16.63 2.70
C LYS A 474 0.52 -17.96 2.14
N VAL A 475 0.24 -18.04 0.84
CA VAL A 475 -0.47 -19.18 0.24
C VAL A 475 0.40 -20.12 -0.59
N ALA A 476 1.50 -19.65 -1.17
CA ALA A 476 2.47 -20.50 -1.86
C ALA A 476 3.44 -21.17 -0.86
N ASP A 477 3.94 -22.35 -1.21
CA ASP A 477 4.97 -23.03 -0.42
C ASP A 477 6.32 -22.32 -0.59
N TYR A 478 6.63 -21.92 -1.83
CA TYR A 478 7.79 -21.10 -2.16
C TYR A 478 7.44 -20.02 -3.18
N VAL A 479 8.05 -18.85 -3.03
CA VAL A 479 8.04 -17.78 -4.03
C VAL A 479 9.43 -17.68 -4.63
N ILE A 480 9.52 -17.74 -5.96
CA ILE A 480 10.77 -17.63 -6.69
C ILE A 480 10.84 -16.22 -7.29
N ILE A 481 11.82 -15.43 -6.84
CA ILE A 481 12.03 -14.08 -7.39
C ILE A 481 12.92 -14.20 -8.61
N MET A 482 12.36 -13.93 -9.79
CA MET A 482 13.08 -13.86 -11.06
C MET A 482 13.97 -12.61 -11.07
N ALA A 483 15.11 -12.68 -10.39
CA ALA A 483 16.05 -11.58 -10.26
C ALA A 483 16.97 -11.45 -11.50
N TYR A 484 16.36 -11.50 -12.67
CA TYR A 484 16.97 -11.32 -13.98
C TYR A 484 16.03 -10.54 -14.90
N ASP A 485 16.47 -10.31 -16.15
CA ASP A 485 15.83 -9.41 -17.10
C ASP A 485 15.72 -7.95 -16.61
N GLU A 486 16.75 -7.48 -15.89
CA GLU A 486 16.93 -6.04 -15.56
C GLU A 486 16.91 -5.18 -16.83
N HIS A 487 17.51 -5.68 -17.92
CA HIS A 487 17.38 -5.12 -19.27
C HIS A 487 16.97 -6.23 -20.24
N THR A 488 15.97 -5.95 -21.08
CA THR A 488 15.35 -6.91 -22.02
C THR A 488 15.53 -6.46 -23.46
N GLU A 489 15.06 -7.24 -24.45
CA GLU A 489 15.02 -6.79 -25.85
C GLU A 489 14.28 -5.48 -26.07
N ASN A 490 13.36 -5.13 -25.17
CA ASN A 490 12.55 -3.93 -25.27
C ASN A 490 13.19 -2.71 -24.59
N SER A 491 14.36 -2.85 -23.95
CA SER A 491 15.07 -1.72 -23.33
C SER A 491 15.65 -0.78 -24.39
N TYR A 492 15.57 0.52 -24.12
CA TYR A 492 16.13 1.57 -24.99
C TYR A 492 17.65 1.72 -24.89
N GLU A 493 18.28 1.10 -23.89
CA GLU A 493 19.72 1.09 -23.69
C GLU A 493 20.26 -0.30 -23.34
N ALA A 494 21.54 -0.53 -23.66
CA ALA A 494 22.22 -1.77 -23.33
C ALA A 494 22.48 -1.85 -21.84
N GLY A 495 22.24 -3.03 -21.25
CA GLY A 495 22.56 -3.24 -19.85
C GLY A 495 22.69 -4.69 -19.47
N SER A 496 22.87 -4.89 -18.16
CA SER A 496 22.98 -6.21 -17.57
C SER A 496 21.64 -6.94 -17.60
N VAL A 497 21.69 -8.27 -17.71
CA VAL A 497 20.54 -9.14 -17.45
C VAL A 497 20.22 -9.19 -15.95
N ALA A 498 21.23 -9.18 -15.09
CA ALA A 498 21.07 -9.29 -13.65
C ALA A 498 22.29 -8.70 -12.94
N SER A 499 22.38 -7.38 -12.82
CA SER A 499 23.47 -6.77 -12.05
C SER A 499 23.37 -7.16 -10.58
N TYR A 500 24.50 -7.16 -9.86
CA TYR A 500 24.52 -7.51 -8.44
C TYR A 500 23.53 -6.70 -7.59
N HIS A 501 23.43 -5.39 -7.86
CA HIS A 501 22.53 -4.52 -7.11
C HIS A 501 21.06 -4.82 -7.41
N PHE A 502 20.72 -5.12 -8.66
CA PHE A 502 19.37 -5.55 -9.03
C PHE A 502 18.95 -6.82 -8.26
N VAL A 503 19.84 -7.83 -8.25
CA VAL A 503 19.59 -9.08 -7.51
C VAL A 503 19.48 -8.85 -6.01
N LYS A 504 20.45 -8.13 -5.42
CA LYS A 504 20.49 -7.86 -3.98
C LYS A 504 19.27 -7.08 -3.51
N ASP A 505 18.96 -5.98 -4.18
CA ASP A 505 17.87 -5.10 -3.76
C ASP A 505 16.52 -5.76 -4.04
N GLY A 506 16.41 -6.57 -5.09
CA GLY A 506 15.21 -7.37 -5.36
C GLY A 506 14.93 -8.41 -4.28
N ILE A 507 15.95 -9.15 -3.84
CA ILE A 507 15.83 -10.08 -2.70
C ILE A 507 15.47 -9.34 -1.41
N GLU A 508 16.17 -8.25 -1.08
CA GLU A 508 15.91 -7.47 0.14
C GLU A 508 14.51 -6.87 0.16
N ASN A 509 13.97 -6.47 -0.99
CA ASN A 509 12.61 -5.98 -1.12
C ASN A 509 11.58 -7.12 -0.97
N ALA A 510 11.82 -8.27 -1.57
CA ALA A 510 10.93 -9.42 -1.46
C ALA A 510 10.84 -9.96 -0.02
N LEU A 511 11.95 -9.93 0.74
CA LEU A 511 11.99 -10.32 2.15
C LEU A 511 11.13 -9.46 3.09
N LYS A 512 10.65 -8.30 2.63
CA LYS A 512 9.67 -7.50 3.38
C LYS A 512 8.26 -8.11 3.36
N ALA A 513 8.00 -8.99 2.38
CA ALA A 513 6.69 -9.59 2.13
C ALA A 513 6.69 -11.12 2.29
N VAL A 514 7.81 -11.79 1.98
CA VAL A 514 7.95 -13.25 2.02
C VAL A 514 9.05 -13.66 3.00
N PRO A 515 8.82 -14.60 3.92
CA PRO A 515 9.87 -15.11 4.82
C PRO A 515 11.06 -15.74 4.08
N GLU A 516 12.28 -15.60 4.61
CA GLU A 516 13.50 -16.16 4.01
C GLU A 516 13.39 -17.66 3.72
N THR A 517 12.71 -18.42 4.59
CA THR A 517 12.51 -19.87 4.47
C THR A 517 11.53 -20.29 3.36
N ARG A 518 10.90 -19.32 2.67
CA ARG A 518 9.98 -19.55 1.54
C ARG A 518 10.39 -18.80 0.27
N LEU A 519 11.48 -18.03 0.34
CA LEU A 519 11.94 -17.23 -0.78
C LEU A 519 13.09 -17.94 -1.48
N VAL A 520 12.99 -18.11 -2.80
CA VAL A 520 14.04 -18.69 -3.65
C VAL A 520 14.58 -17.61 -4.59
N GLY A 521 15.89 -17.51 -4.71
CA GLY A 521 16.53 -16.49 -5.55
C GLY A 521 16.77 -16.99 -6.98
N GLY A 522 16.09 -16.40 -7.96
CA GLY A 522 16.28 -16.68 -9.39
C GLY A 522 17.56 -16.03 -9.94
N ILE A 523 18.36 -16.78 -10.69
CA ILE A 523 19.56 -16.28 -11.39
C ILE A 523 19.61 -16.75 -12.85
N PRO A 524 20.19 -15.95 -13.77
CA PRO A 524 20.25 -16.31 -15.18
C PRO A 524 21.55 -17.06 -15.52
N PHE A 525 21.44 -18.07 -16.39
CA PHE A 525 22.55 -18.72 -17.10
C PHE A 525 22.82 -18.11 -18.47
N TYR A 526 22.31 -16.92 -18.72
CA TYR A 526 22.44 -16.24 -20.00
C TYR A 526 22.83 -14.79 -19.84
N SER A 527 23.48 -14.27 -20.88
CA SER A 527 23.77 -12.86 -21.06
C SER A 527 23.03 -12.34 -22.28
N ARG A 528 23.04 -11.01 -22.49
CA ARG A 528 22.57 -10.42 -23.75
C ARG A 528 23.74 -9.81 -24.50
N LEU A 529 23.90 -10.20 -25.76
CA LEU A 529 24.73 -9.48 -26.71
C LEU A 529 23.91 -8.32 -27.25
N TRP A 530 24.38 -7.10 -27.02
CA TRP A 530 23.77 -5.87 -27.50
C TRP A 530 24.50 -5.36 -28.73
N GLU A 531 23.73 -4.84 -29.68
CA GLU A 531 24.20 -4.17 -30.90
C GLU A 531 23.66 -2.75 -30.92
N GLU A 532 24.53 -1.76 -30.89
CA GLU A 532 24.19 -0.34 -30.91
C GLU A 532 24.68 0.32 -32.19
N THR A 533 23.77 1.03 -32.85
CA THR A 533 24.07 1.86 -34.03
C THR A 533 23.48 3.26 -33.83
N PRO A 534 24.17 4.35 -34.22
CA PRO A 534 23.60 5.70 -34.11
C PRO A 534 22.30 5.82 -34.91
N LYS A 535 21.27 6.44 -34.32
CA LYS A 535 20.03 6.73 -35.05
C LYS A 535 20.27 7.77 -36.15
N THR A 536 19.57 7.61 -37.27
CA THR A 536 19.55 8.64 -38.32
C THR A 536 18.62 9.80 -37.91
N GLU A 537 18.75 10.95 -38.58
CA GLU A 537 17.85 12.09 -38.35
C GLU A 537 16.39 11.71 -38.63
N GLU A 538 16.15 10.85 -39.62
CA GLU A 538 14.81 10.33 -39.93
C GLU A 538 14.24 9.46 -38.81
N GLN A 539 15.05 8.57 -38.23
CA GLN A 539 14.62 7.72 -37.10
C GLN A 539 14.28 8.55 -35.86
N LEU A 540 15.12 9.55 -35.55
CA LEU A 540 14.84 10.49 -34.45
C LEU A 540 13.56 11.31 -34.72
N ALA A 541 13.30 11.66 -35.98
CA ALA A 541 12.08 12.36 -36.37
C ALA A 541 10.84 11.47 -36.31
N GLU A 542 10.95 10.18 -36.64
CA GLU A 542 9.87 9.19 -36.54
C GLU A 542 9.50 8.91 -35.07
N GLU A 543 10.49 8.86 -34.18
CA GLU A 543 10.30 8.63 -32.75
C GLU A 543 9.99 9.91 -31.97
N ALA A 544 9.96 11.07 -32.62
CA ALA A 544 9.78 12.36 -31.97
C ALA A 544 8.51 12.41 -31.12
N GLY A 545 8.66 12.72 -29.82
CA GLY A 545 7.56 12.74 -28.86
C GLY A 545 7.31 11.40 -28.14
N THR A 546 8.13 10.39 -28.38
CA THR A 546 8.20 9.15 -27.59
C THR A 546 9.45 9.14 -26.71
N GLU A 547 9.48 8.29 -25.68
CA GLU A 547 10.66 8.10 -24.83
C GLU A 547 11.88 7.62 -25.64
N ALA A 548 11.65 6.82 -26.69
CA ALA A 548 12.72 6.30 -27.54
C ALA A 548 13.59 7.43 -28.15
N ALA A 549 13.02 8.60 -28.43
CA ALA A 549 13.76 9.72 -29.01
C ALA A 549 14.84 10.31 -28.08
N ASP A 550 14.76 10.05 -26.77
CA ASP A 550 15.78 10.50 -25.81
C ASP A 550 17.07 9.66 -25.89
N TYR A 551 17.03 8.52 -26.59
CA TYR A 551 18.15 7.60 -26.74
C TYR A 551 18.81 7.74 -28.12
N PRO A 552 20.12 8.09 -28.18
CA PRO A 552 20.79 8.43 -29.44
C PRO A 552 21.10 7.22 -30.34
N ASN A 553 21.08 6.00 -29.78
CA ASN A 553 21.41 4.78 -30.49
C ASN A 553 20.15 3.94 -30.70
N LYS A 554 20.02 3.36 -31.90
CA LYS A 554 19.15 2.21 -32.13
C LYS A 554 19.86 1.00 -31.57
N ILE A 555 19.12 0.21 -30.80
CA ILE A 555 19.64 -0.98 -30.14
C ILE A 555 18.86 -2.22 -30.51
N THR A 556 19.55 -3.34 -30.63
CA THR A 556 18.97 -4.69 -30.67
C THR A 556 19.76 -5.60 -29.75
N SER A 557 19.14 -6.66 -29.24
CA SER A 557 19.86 -7.67 -28.47
C SER A 557 19.39 -9.08 -28.75
N ARG A 558 20.22 -10.03 -28.37
CA ARG A 558 19.89 -11.45 -28.33
C ARG A 558 20.46 -12.10 -27.07
N ALA A 559 19.69 -13.00 -26.48
CA ALA A 559 20.16 -13.81 -25.36
C ALA A 559 21.19 -14.84 -25.85
N VAL A 560 22.22 -15.09 -25.05
CA VAL A 560 23.32 -16.03 -25.32
C VAL A 560 23.67 -16.80 -24.06
N GLY A 561 23.85 -18.11 -24.18
CA GLY A 561 24.32 -18.95 -23.06
C GLY A 561 25.77 -18.66 -22.69
N MET A 562 26.24 -19.17 -21.56
CA MET A 562 27.58 -18.88 -21.02
C MET A 562 28.71 -19.26 -21.98
N ASP A 563 28.64 -20.44 -22.60
CA ASP A 563 29.67 -20.90 -23.53
C ASP A 563 29.63 -20.11 -24.85
N GLU A 564 28.44 -19.80 -25.37
CA GLU A 564 28.29 -18.95 -26.56
C GLU A 564 28.84 -17.54 -26.33
N ALA A 565 28.54 -16.93 -25.18
CA ALA A 565 29.06 -15.62 -24.80
C ALA A 565 30.60 -15.60 -24.82
N LYS A 566 31.23 -16.66 -24.32
CA LYS A 566 32.69 -16.83 -24.35
C LYS A 566 33.23 -17.00 -25.77
N GLU A 567 32.55 -17.78 -26.61
CA GLU A 567 32.92 -17.96 -28.02
C GLU A 567 32.83 -16.66 -28.82
N LEU A 568 31.82 -15.82 -28.53
CA LEU A 568 31.67 -14.50 -29.15
C LEU A 568 32.86 -13.59 -28.84
N LEU A 569 33.28 -13.52 -27.57
CA LEU A 569 34.45 -12.70 -27.18
C LEU A 569 35.74 -13.22 -27.82
N ASN A 570 35.92 -14.55 -27.86
CA ASN A 570 37.08 -15.16 -28.51
C ASN A 570 37.11 -14.84 -30.01
N SER A 571 35.97 -14.91 -30.68
CA SER A 571 35.82 -14.63 -32.11
C SER A 571 36.08 -13.16 -32.44
N ALA A 572 35.66 -12.25 -31.56
CA ALA A 572 35.94 -10.82 -31.67
C ALA A 572 37.37 -10.44 -31.22
N GLY A 573 38.13 -11.36 -30.61
CA GLY A 573 39.50 -11.11 -30.13
C GLY A 573 39.57 -10.14 -28.96
N VAL A 574 38.52 -10.08 -28.15
CA VAL A 574 38.36 -9.13 -27.05
C VAL A 574 38.36 -9.84 -25.70
N GLN A 575 38.77 -9.14 -24.65
CA GLN A 575 38.72 -9.66 -23.28
C GLN A 575 37.75 -8.82 -22.46
N ALA A 576 36.84 -9.49 -21.77
CA ALA A 576 36.01 -8.84 -20.77
C ALA A 576 36.84 -8.43 -19.56
N LYS A 577 36.41 -7.38 -18.87
CA LYS A 577 37.02 -6.88 -17.64
C LYS A 577 35.97 -6.79 -16.56
N TRP A 578 36.36 -7.15 -15.34
CA TRP A 578 35.51 -7.04 -14.18
C TRP A 578 35.04 -5.60 -13.96
N ASP A 579 33.73 -5.41 -13.97
CA ASP A 579 33.08 -4.16 -13.63
C ASP A 579 32.56 -4.23 -12.20
N GLU A 580 33.16 -3.43 -11.30
CA GLU A 580 32.83 -3.45 -9.87
C GLU A 580 31.41 -3.02 -9.54
N LYS A 581 30.76 -2.23 -10.42
CA LYS A 581 29.40 -1.73 -10.21
C LYS A 581 28.38 -2.84 -10.44
N THR A 582 28.50 -3.54 -11.56
CA THR A 582 27.59 -4.62 -11.93
C THR A 582 27.99 -5.97 -11.32
N LYS A 583 29.25 -6.11 -10.89
CA LYS A 583 29.90 -7.36 -10.48
C LYS A 583 29.82 -8.43 -11.57
N GLN A 584 30.16 -8.00 -12.79
CA GLN A 584 30.16 -8.84 -13.97
C GLN A 584 31.40 -8.53 -14.80
N ASN A 585 31.86 -9.51 -15.56
CA ASN A 585 32.84 -9.26 -16.59
C ASN A 585 32.15 -8.59 -17.79
N TYR A 586 32.58 -7.36 -18.11
CA TYR A 586 32.01 -6.55 -19.18
C TYR A 586 32.96 -6.46 -20.37
N ALA A 587 32.42 -6.57 -21.58
CA ALA A 587 33.14 -6.32 -22.82
C ALA A 587 32.38 -5.36 -23.73
N GLN A 588 33.14 -4.52 -24.44
CA GLN A 588 32.66 -3.66 -25.51
C GLN A 588 33.66 -3.67 -26.66
N TRP A 589 33.16 -3.72 -27.89
CA TRP A 589 33.98 -3.57 -29.09
C TRP A 589 33.19 -2.97 -30.26
N GLU A 590 33.90 -2.51 -31.28
CA GLU A 590 33.31 -1.97 -32.51
C GLU A 590 33.65 -2.88 -33.69
N ALA A 591 32.66 -3.19 -34.52
CA ALA A 591 32.85 -3.87 -35.80
C ALA A 591 31.79 -3.39 -36.79
N ASP A 592 32.20 -3.13 -38.04
CA ASP A 592 31.33 -2.74 -39.16
C ASP A 592 30.37 -1.56 -38.88
N GLY A 593 30.78 -0.62 -38.01
CA GLY A 593 29.97 0.54 -37.64
C GLY A 593 28.95 0.29 -36.53
N THR A 594 28.95 -0.92 -35.95
CA THR A 594 28.12 -1.32 -34.80
C THR A 594 28.99 -1.41 -33.55
N THR A 595 28.49 -0.88 -32.44
CA THR A 595 29.08 -1.09 -31.11
C THR A 595 28.41 -2.29 -30.46
N TYR A 596 29.21 -3.29 -30.10
CA TYR A 596 28.75 -4.47 -29.38
C TYR A 596 29.05 -4.33 -27.89
N LYS A 597 28.09 -4.72 -27.03
CA LYS A 597 28.26 -4.72 -25.56
C LYS A 597 27.71 -6.01 -24.97
N ILE A 598 28.36 -6.52 -23.92
CA ILE A 598 27.89 -7.69 -23.18
C ILE A 598 28.40 -7.63 -21.73
N TRP A 599 27.50 -7.96 -20.80
CA TRP A 599 27.78 -8.22 -19.39
C TRP A 599 27.64 -9.71 -19.17
N LEU A 600 28.74 -10.38 -18.82
CA LEU A 600 28.79 -11.83 -18.74
C LEU A 600 28.13 -12.33 -17.45
N GLU A 601 27.34 -13.37 -17.61
CA GLU A 601 27.00 -14.30 -16.55
C GLU A 601 28.01 -15.43 -16.57
N ASP A 602 29.04 -15.29 -15.75
CA ASP A 602 30.11 -16.27 -15.62
C ASP A 602 30.25 -16.71 -14.16
N LYS A 603 31.25 -17.54 -13.90
CA LYS A 603 31.46 -18.09 -12.56
C LYS A 603 31.65 -16.99 -11.51
N GLU A 604 32.31 -15.87 -11.85
CA GLU A 604 32.59 -14.79 -10.91
C GLU A 604 31.32 -13.99 -10.60
N SER A 605 30.51 -13.67 -11.61
CA SER A 605 29.24 -12.95 -11.39
C SER A 605 28.21 -13.80 -10.64
N ILE A 606 28.07 -15.08 -10.99
CA ILE A 606 27.15 -16.01 -10.34
C ILE A 606 27.53 -16.23 -8.89
N GLU A 607 28.83 -16.30 -8.58
CA GLU A 607 29.30 -16.45 -7.20
C GLU A 607 28.88 -15.26 -6.31
N GLU A 608 28.96 -14.03 -6.82
CA GLU A 608 28.53 -12.84 -6.06
C GLU A 608 27.02 -12.86 -5.76
N LYS A 609 26.20 -13.39 -6.66
CA LYS A 609 24.74 -13.54 -6.46
C LYS A 609 24.42 -14.67 -5.49
N LEU A 610 25.09 -15.81 -5.61
CA LEU A 610 24.94 -16.92 -4.66
C LEU A 610 25.35 -16.52 -3.23
N LYS A 611 26.35 -15.63 -3.08
CA LYS A 611 26.67 -15.02 -1.76
C LYS A 611 25.49 -14.24 -1.19
N VAL A 612 24.75 -13.49 -2.01
CA VAL A 612 23.55 -12.76 -1.56
C VAL A 612 22.49 -13.75 -1.09
N ILE A 613 22.16 -14.77 -1.89
CA ILE A 613 21.19 -15.82 -1.57
C ILE A 613 21.54 -16.48 -0.24
N LYS A 614 22.79 -16.93 -0.09
CA LYS A 614 23.29 -17.57 1.14
C LYS A 614 23.29 -16.63 2.34
N SER A 615 23.69 -15.38 2.16
CA SER A 615 23.77 -14.39 3.26
C SER A 615 22.40 -14.05 3.85
N ASN A 616 21.36 -14.09 3.00
CA ASN A 616 19.97 -13.88 3.38
C ASN A 616 19.25 -15.19 3.78
N LYS A 617 19.95 -16.33 3.80
CA LYS A 617 19.40 -17.65 4.20
C LYS A 617 18.11 -18.01 3.47
N LEU A 618 18.07 -17.70 2.18
CA LEU A 618 16.95 -18.05 1.33
C LEU A 618 16.72 -19.56 1.29
N ALA A 619 15.50 -19.98 0.97
CA ALA A 619 15.12 -21.38 0.82
C ALA A 619 15.92 -22.11 -0.28
N GLY A 620 16.49 -21.37 -1.23
CA GLY A 620 17.34 -21.91 -2.26
C GLY A 620 17.67 -20.92 -3.39
N ALA A 621 18.20 -21.47 -4.48
CA ALA A 621 18.40 -20.79 -5.75
C ALA A 621 17.61 -21.48 -6.87
N ALA A 622 17.23 -20.70 -7.88
CA ALA A 622 16.61 -21.20 -9.09
C ALA A 622 17.30 -20.64 -10.34
N GLU A 623 17.57 -21.46 -11.36
CA GLU A 623 18.41 -21.07 -12.49
C GLU A 623 17.71 -21.12 -13.84
N TRP A 624 17.61 -19.96 -14.50
CA TRP A 624 17.07 -19.83 -15.86
C TRP A 624 18.20 -19.72 -16.90
N ARG A 625 18.47 -20.74 -17.71
CA ARG A 625 17.81 -22.04 -17.77
C ARG A 625 18.80 -23.16 -18.00
N LEU A 626 18.36 -24.37 -17.68
CA LEU A 626 19.14 -25.59 -17.86
C LEU A 626 19.59 -25.75 -19.32
N GLY A 627 20.86 -26.10 -19.50
CA GLY A 627 21.54 -26.27 -20.78
C GLY A 627 22.21 -25.01 -21.32
N TRP A 628 22.16 -23.88 -20.60
CA TRP A 628 22.83 -22.62 -20.99
C TRP A 628 24.01 -22.27 -20.08
N GLU A 629 24.20 -23.02 -19.00
CA GLU A 629 25.36 -22.90 -18.12
C GLU A 629 26.64 -23.48 -18.72
N ASN A 630 27.78 -23.08 -18.16
CA ASN A 630 29.03 -23.83 -18.36
C ASN A 630 29.14 -24.99 -17.34
N PRO A 631 29.91 -26.06 -17.64
CA PRO A 631 30.01 -27.24 -16.77
C PRO A 631 30.50 -26.97 -15.34
N GLY A 632 31.22 -25.87 -15.10
CA GLY A 632 31.79 -25.54 -13.80
C GLY A 632 30.84 -24.79 -12.86
N ILE A 633 29.65 -24.39 -13.34
CA ILE A 633 28.67 -23.63 -12.55
C ILE A 633 28.00 -24.50 -11.47
N TRP A 634 27.66 -25.75 -11.78
CA TRP A 634 27.02 -26.62 -10.79
C TRP A 634 27.91 -26.87 -9.56
N ASP A 635 29.21 -27.06 -9.77
CA ASP A 635 30.20 -27.16 -8.68
C ASP A 635 30.29 -25.89 -7.83
N LEU A 636 30.02 -24.72 -8.42
CA LEU A 636 29.94 -23.46 -7.68
C LEU A 636 28.65 -23.41 -6.86
N ILE A 637 27.50 -23.64 -7.48
CA ILE A 637 26.17 -23.60 -6.84
C ILE A 637 26.16 -24.48 -5.58
N LEU A 638 26.66 -25.71 -5.69
CA LEU A 638 26.79 -26.65 -4.57
C LEU A 638 27.52 -26.10 -3.34
N GLN A 639 28.41 -25.12 -3.46
CA GLN A 639 29.12 -24.53 -2.32
C GLN A 639 28.22 -23.56 -1.52
N TYR A 640 27.11 -23.14 -2.11
CA TYR A 640 26.23 -22.10 -1.61
C TYR A 640 24.84 -22.61 -1.21
N VAL A 641 24.31 -23.62 -1.91
CA VAL A 641 22.93 -24.10 -1.71
C VAL A 641 22.81 -25.56 -1.22
N ASN A 642 23.91 -26.24 -0.88
CA ASN A 642 23.88 -27.63 -0.39
C ASN A 642 24.85 -27.86 0.77
#